data_AF-A0A449AV27-F1
#
_entry.id   AF-A0A449AV27-F1
#
_cell.length_a   1.000
_cell.length_b   1.000
_cell.length_c   1.000
_cell.angle_alpha   90.00
_cell.angle_beta   90.00
_cell.angle_gamma   90.00
#
_symmetry.space_group_name_H-M   'P 1'
#
loop_
_entity.id
_entity.type
_entity.pdbx_description
1 polymer ?
#
loop_
_entity_poly.entity_id
_entity_poly.type
_entity_poly.pdbx_seq_one_letter_code
_entity_poly.pdbx_strand_id
1 'polypeptide(L)'
;MINNQNKYKVILDNLLEVSNNDSAIFTKVNDKDYFDILSLMTLDEFKRICNEEAFEVSLYEIGLSKVITKLKASNNVEEFVNVLKNWTNISSEEIAQIKANYKKMREHTIGSLEVKIQKSLLKWKILNDKTTNILDETNIWPLHLGFLFVSLRKEDKAIYAPLFFKEVHIHFKNGRPFLRSNGDIKINEKLLFFLNNQGFDLYLDSEVKESEINTLLKNLQTNWNGLYSIPLNICENFKKFRPDEIENQSLSFYPGAVLGIFQPGGGFSRTRMKEIIQNGEMEEIIDVEFNKNIYKNRIDRSIFNPTLGLFKITESNFSQDRAILSALNQNTVIWGPPGTGKSQTIVNLLANVLVYGKTAIVASQKRAALEVIYQRLNKLNCFALFVSNSKEMKKNSFYEPIQNYLELIENFDQYNEIKRCSTITEEELSFISKASEYLGDPTSQLVLKAYYYISVHKKDINFEKDIDFLLSLPKDIFYPDQQYKGNTGEELAKINLELPKFLHFVSKYYRELKKLGDQIDKNLVGFTGNLHDLIQFIKQIGYDKEQENNPFSRINELIALEDKISYENSISDENSIRNIVLERIFKTIANFTDEEKALYREFAQSIRIVNYEPYRFIKKYAPIIKKIFPIIIATPNTDLSGWTKNEFDYAILDESSQIYIENGLPILYLAKRKILAGDTQQMKPSNWFGARQSDDSIFGQVDSILDYALSLGVYPILLDKNYRSNHAALMTFSSKHFYNSTLDAIDSADSWSTNPVEVIEVKDGVWENQKNVAEAKKAIEIAIENLNKYEKIIILAFNGKQSDYITWLIFRNHPELEEAIKKRKLLIRNIENIQGDEADLVIATLAYDKNTKIGYSYVARPGGKNALNVAISRAKDKMIVLKTIKSSDIPLTPNMQDDLKIFKKWLDFLELSIEGRRTLLKDSFKQPEIVNQVLTEKEKWFKLAVYTYLRELAVQIPNCEIFRDYVVGSMTLDIVITINKIPYKSFIFDTYNYSFKPVNYALMRDKIRFFKSKKYDVYVITPISWIKLQNEILKDFNPGAINRFYTNSIASATSTYFINKEIEQEQDKDSVKSEIDMWVGVDANQIENATKTVQINKEEIDSFKELNKFEINSQNVSWNSRNTEEYFKTVKVFVDEETDTNQNIEENNTINPEQEKQNIESSAKQEANDIDEIKF
;
A
#
# COMPACT_ATOMS: atom_id res chain seq x y z
N MET A 1 -21.83 -3.64 -38.81
CA MET A 1 -21.74 -4.81 -37.91
C MET A 1 -20.48 -5.65 -38.14
N ILE A 2 -20.13 -6.07 -39.36
CA ILE A 2 -18.89 -6.86 -39.64
C ILE A 2 -17.58 -6.07 -39.31
N ASN A 3 -17.56 -4.75 -39.52
CA ASN A 3 -16.37 -3.91 -39.23
C ASN A 3 -16.02 -3.78 -37.73
N ASN A 4 -17.00 -3.76 -36.82
CA ASN A 4 -16.74 -3.63 -35.37
C ASN A 4 -16.24 -4.94 -34.75
N GLN A 5 -16.69 -6.10 -35.25
CA GLN A 5 -16.19 -7.40 -34.78
C GLN A 5 -14.71 -7.62 -35.12
N ASN A 6 -14.24 -7.10 -36.26
CA ASN A 6 -12.82 -7.16 -36.60
C ASN A 6 -11.96 -6.21 -35.74
N LYS A 7 -12.45 -5.02 -35.37
CA LYS A 7 -11.73 -4.04 -34.53
C LYS A 7 -11.41 -4.57 -33.12
N TYR A 8 -12.30 -5.36 -32.52
CA TYR A 8 -12.15 -5.88 -31.15
C TYR A 8 -11.93 -7.40 -31.07
N LYS A 9 -11.61 -8.02 -32.22
CA LYS A 9 -11.39 -9.47 -32.31
C LYS A 9 -10.27 -9.93 -31.38
N VAL A 10 -9.19 -9.15 -31.25
CA VAL A 10 -8.04 -9.45 -30.38
C VAL A 10 -8.44 -9.51 -28.90
N ILE A 11 -9.29 -8.60 -28.42
CA ILE A 11 -9.78 -8.58 -27.03
C ILE A 11 -10.60 -9.85 -26.76
N LEU A 12 -11.50 -10.18 -27.68
CA LEU A 12 -12.29 -11.41 -27.58
C LEU A 12 -11.37 -12.63 -27.64
N ASP A 13 -10.44 -12.73 -28.57
CA ASP A 13 -9.54 -13.89 -28.69
C ASP A 13 -8.63 -14.03 -27.46
N ASN A 14 -8.18 -12.94 -26.84
CA ASN A 14 -7.40 -12.98 -25.60
C ASN A 14 -8.20 -13.45 -24.37
N LEU A 15 -9.54 -13.32 -24.35
CA LEU A 15 -10.40 -13.88 -23.30
C LEU A 15 -10.52 -15.41 -23.32
N LEU A 16 -10.10 -16.06 -24.41
CA LEU A 16 -9.97 -17.51 -24.49
C LEU A 16 -8.55 -17.85 -24.90
N GLU A 17 -7.69 -18.07 -23.92
CA GLU A 17 -6.33 -18.56 -24.17
C GLU A 17 -6.42 -19.91 -24.89
N VAL A 18 -6.17 -19.92 -26.21
CA VAL A 18 -5.99 -21.13 -27.02
C VAL A 18 -4.56 -21.10 -27.55
N SER A 19 -3.61 -21.50 -26.71
CA SER A 19 -2.21 -21.70 -27.12
C SER A 19 -1.99 -23.17 -27.50
N ASN A 20 -1.05 -23.44 -28.42
CA ASN A 20 -0.70 -24.83 -28.79
C ASN A 20 -0.08 -25.64 -27.62
N ASN A 21 0.24 -24.97 -26.50
CA ASN A 21 0.78 -25.59 -25.28
C ASN A 21 -0.24 -25.64 -24.13
N ASP A 22 -1.46 -25.13 -24.31
CA ASP A 22 -2.51 -25.20 -23.29
C ASP A 22 -2.96 -26.65 -23.13
N SER A 23 -2.84 -27.19 -21.91
CA SER A 23 -3.25 -28.56 -21.59
C SER A 23 -4.75 -28.80 -21.76
N ALA A 24 -5.57 -27.74 -21.68
CA ALA A 24 -7.00 -27.79 -21.94
C ALA A 24 -7.33 -27.90 -23.44
N ILE A 25 -6.38 -27.68 -24.34
CA ILE A 25 -6.53 -27.82 -25.81
C ILE A 25 -5.67 -29.00 -26.34
N PHE A 26 -4.53 -29.27 -25.72
CA PHE A 26 -3.70 -30.42 -26.00
C PHE A 26 -3.09 -31.00 -24.71
N THR A 27 -3.70 -32.05 -24.17
CA THR A 27 -3.24 -32.73 -22.96
C THR A 27 -2.08 -33.68 -23.26
N LYS A 28 -1.03 -33.62 -22.42
CA LYS A 28 0.13 -34.53 -22.45
C LYS A 28 0.27 -35.21 -21.09
N VAL A 29 0.87 -36.39 -21.04
CA VAL A 29 1.24 -37.07 -19.77
C VAL A 29 2.75 -36.97 -19.60
N ASN A 30 3.19 -36.41 -18.47
CA ASN A 30 4.61 -36.11 -18.20
C ASN A 30 5.11 -36.56 -16.82
N ASP A 31 4.27 -37.24 -16.04
CA ASP A 31 4.57 -37.74 -14.69
C ASP A 31 5.06 -36.67 -13.68
N LYS A 32 4.83 -35.39 -13.98
CA LYS A 32 5.14 -34.25 -13.13
C LYS A 32 3.87 -33.47 -12.78
N ASP A 33 3.20 -32.97 -13.81
CA ASP A 33 2.02 -32.11 -13.71
C ASP A 33 0.76 -32.80 -14.28
N TYR A 34 0.95 -33.82 -15.13
CA TYR A 34 -0.13 -34.57 -15.78
C TYR A 34 0.13 -36.07 -15.76
N PHE A 35 -0.88 -36.83 -15.37
CA PHE A 35 -0.76 -38.22 -14.98
C PHE A 35 -1.93 -39.04 -15.51
N ASP A 36 -1.64 -40.18 -16.11
CA ASP A 36 -2.66 -41.16 -16.44
C ASP A 36 -3.19 -41.80 -15.15
N ILE A 37 -4.50 -41.70 -14.90
CA ILE A 37 -5.14 -42.22 -13.69
C ILE A 37 -4.96 -43.72 -13.55
N LEU A 38 -5.08 -44.47 -14.65
CA LEU A 38 -4.97 -45.92 -14.59
C LEU A 38 -3.55 -46.38 -14.24
N SER A 39 -2.54 -45.53 -14.47
CA SER A 39 -1.16 -45.78 -14.04
C SER A 39 -0.93 -45.59 -12.53
N LEU A 40 -1.83 -44.87 -11.86
CA LEU A 40 -1.69 -44.47 -10.45
C LEU A 40 -2.43 -45.39 -9.47
N MET A 41 -3.51 -46.03 -9.91
CA MET A 41 -4.43 -46.77 -9.04
C MET A 41 -4.99 -48.02 -9.70
N THR A 42 -5.64 -48.87 -8.91
CA THR A 42 -6.25 -50.09 -9.43
C THR A 42 -7.53 -49.81 -10.24
N LEU A 43 -7.93 -50.74 -11.10
CA LEU A 43 -9.18 -50.66 -11.87
C LEU A 43 -10.41 -50.48 -10.97
N ASP A 44 -10.44 -51.10 -9.78
CA ASP A 44 -11.56 -50.96 -8.85
C ASP A 44 -11.62 -49.55 -8.25
N GLU A 45 -10.47 -48.97 -7.91
CA GLU A 45 -10.38 -47.58 -7.45
C GLU A 45 -10.79 -46.59 -8.55
N PHE A 46 -10.39 -46.82 -9.80
CA PHE A 46 -10.82 -45.97 -10.91
C PHE A 46 -12.33 -46.10 -11.20
N LYS A 47 -12.90 -47.31 -11.08
CA LYS A 47 -14.35 -47.51 -11.15
C LYS A 47 -15.09 -46.75 -10.05
N ARG A 48 -14.54 -46.65 -8.84
CA ARG A 48 -15.13 -45.82 -7.77
C ARG A 48 -15.16 -44.35 -8.17
N ILE A 49 -14.08 -43.82 -8.74
CA ILE A 49 -14.05 -42.44 -9.27
C ILE A 49 -15.15 -42.19 -10.31
N CYS A 50 -15.44 -43.17 -11.17
CA CYS A 50 -16.42 -43.00 -12.24
C CYS A 50 -17.90 -43.12 -11.78
N ASN A 51 -18.14 -43.82 -10.68
CA ASN A 51 -19.49 -44.15 -10.19
C ASN A 51 -19.91 -43.36 -8.95
N GLU A 52 -18.98 -42.87 -8.14
CA GLU A 52 -19.29 -42.14 -6.90
C GLU A 52 -19.28 -40.63 -7.18
N GLU A 53 -20.36 -39.91 -6.80
CA GLU A 53 -20.41 -38.45 -6.83
C GLU A 53 -19.26 -37.83 -6.01
N ALA A 54 -19.08 -38.37 -4.80
CA ALA A 54 -18.00 -38.01 -3.89
C ALA A 54 -17.13 -39.23 -3.59
N PHE A 55 -15.82 -39.13 -3.83
CA PHE A 55 -14.87 -40.23 -3.63
C PHE A 55 -13.62 -39.79 -2.86
N GLU A 56 -12.97 -40.76 -2.23
CA GLU A 56 -11.64 -40.64 -1.65
C GLU A 56 -10.84 -41.91 -1.93
N VAL A 57 -9.73 -41.78 -2.67
CA VAL A 57 -8.89 -42.87 -3.15
C VAL A 57 -7.44 -42.61 -2.76
N SER A 58 -6.68 -43.64 -2.39
CA SER A 58 -5.28 -43.44 -2.02
C SER A 58 -4.40 -43.18 -3.25
N LEU A 59 -3.57 -42.14 -3.18
CA LEU A 59 -2.47 -41.91 -4.13
C LEU A 59 -1.15 -42.50 -3.62
N TYR A 60 -1.14 -42.98 -2.38
CA TYR A 60 -0.06 -43.82 -1.92
C TYR A 60 -0.07 -45.06 -2.80
N GLU A 61 1.08 -45.44 -3.34
CA GLU A 61 1.20 -46.64 -4.15
C GLU A 61 1.04 -47.90 -3.25
N ILE A 62 -0.16 -48.11 -2.70
CA ILE A 62 -0.52 -49.25 -1.84
C ILE A 62 -0.29 -50.55 -2.62
N GLY A 63 -0.52 -50.54 -3.92
CA GLY A 63 -0.15 -51.64 -4.82
C GLY A 63 1.35 -51.94 -4.77
N LEU A 64 2.20 -50.92 -4.86
CA LEU A 64 3.65 -51.05 -4.89
C LEU A 64 4.20 -51.42 -3.50
N SER A 65 3.61 -50.92 -2.40
CA SER A 65 3.96 -51.38 -1.05
C SER A 65 3.57 -52.84 -0.82
N LYS A 66 2.38 -53.28 -1.28
CA LYS A 66 1.96 -54.68 -1.23
C LYS A 66 2.87 -55.57 -2.07
N VAL A 67 3.29 -55.10 -3.24
CA VAL A 67 4.23 -55.80 -4.13
C VAL A 67 5.59 -55.92 -3.46
N ILE A 68 6.14 -54.85 -2.87
CA ILE A 68 7.40 -54.91 -2.11
C ILE A 68 7.30 -55.90 -0.96
N THR A 69 6.19 -55.92 -0.21
CA THR A 69 5.99 -56.92 0.86
C THR A 69 5.99 -58.34 0.29
N LYS A 70 5.32 -58.59 -0.84
CA LYS A 70 5.33 -59.89 -1.54
C LYS A 70 6.72 -60.25 -2.09
N LEU A 71 7.48 -59.30 -2.63
CA LEU A 71 8.85 -59.50 -3.12
C LEU A 71 9.87 -59.74 -1.99
N LYS A 72 9.62 -59.16 -0.80
CA LYS A 72 10.37 -59.44 0.43
C LYS A 72 10.02 -60.82 0.99
N ALA A 73 8.79 -61.29 0.80
CA ALA A 73 8.32 -62.61 1.23
C ALA A 73 8.67 -63.75 0.26
N SER A 74 8.95 -63.47 -1.01
CA SER A 74 9.25 -64.50 -2.01
C SER A 74 10.56 -65.23 -1.70
N ASN A 75 10.50 -66.56 -1.65
CA ASN A 75 11.62 -67.40 -1.21
C ASN A 75 12.47 -67.94 -2.37
N ASN A 76 11.96 -67.89 -3.60
CA ASN A 76 12.67 -68.40 -4.79
C ASN A 76 12.54 -67.44 -5.99
N VAL A 77 13.37 -67.68 -7.01
CA VAL A 77 13.46 -66.84 -8.21
C VAL A 77 12.14 -66.81 -9.00
N GLU A 78 11.44 -67.94 -9.05
CA GLU A 78 10.20 -68.08 -9.83
C GLU A 78 9.04 -67.31 -9.20
N GLU A 79 8.91 -67.37 -7.88
CA GLU A 79 7.95 -66.61 -7.09
C GLU A 79 8.23 -65.10 -7.19
N PHE A 80 9.50 -64.68 -7.10
CA PHE A 80 9.91 -63.29 -7.27
C PHE A 80 9.55 -62.76 -8.68
N VAL A 81 9.87 -63.52 -9.73
CA VAL A 81 9.54 -63.16 -11.13
C VAL A 81 8.03 -63.15 -11.37
N ASN A 82 7.27 -64.06 -10.77
CA ASN A 82 5.80 -64.07 -10.90
C ASN A 82 5.13 -62.88 -10.21
N VAL A 83 5.57 -62.50 -9.01
CA VAL A 83 5.08 -61.29 -8.33
C VAL A 83 5.36 -60.05 -9.19
N LEU A 84 6.54 -60.00 -9.80
CA LEU A 84 6.97 -58.92 -10.68
C LEU A 84 6.18 -58.86 -12.00
N LYS A 85 5.92 -59.99 -12.67
CA LYS A 85 5.09 -60.08 -13.90
C LYS A 85 3.65 -59.66 -13.68
N ASN A 86 3.09 -59.97 -12.51
CA ASN A 86 1.71 -59.58 -12.17
C ASN A 86 1.58 -58.08 -11.90
N TRP A 87 2.69 -57.39 -11.62
CA TRP A 87 2.69 -55.96 -11.35
C TRP A 87 3.08 -55.13 -12.58
N THR A 88 4.04 -55.60 -13.38
CA THR A 88 4.56 -54.89 -14.56
C THR A 88 4.95 -55.83 -15.70
N ASN A 89 4.90 -55.33 -16.94
CA ASN A 89 5.50 -56.01 -18.08
C ASN A 89 7.04 -56.01 -17.96
N ILE A 90 7.64 -57.19 -18.00
CA ILE A 90 9.08 -57.40 -17.83
C ILE A 90 9.58 -58.21 -19.02
N SER A 91 10.69 -57.75 -19.61
CA SER A 91 11.28 -58.37 -20.79
C SER A 91 11.92 -59.73 -20.49
N SER A 92 12.10 -60.54 -21.53
CA SER A 92 12.80 -61.83 -21.45
C SER A 92 14.26 -61.68 -21.01
N GLU A 93 14.93 -60.58 -21.37
CA GLU A 93 16.30 -60.26 -20.94
C GLU A 93 16.38 -59.92 -19.44
N GLU A 94 15.45 -59.13 -18.92
CA GLU A 94 15.40 -58.80 -17.48
C GLU A 94 15.17 -60.06 -16.62
N ILE A 95 14.31 -60.97 -17.09
CA ILE A 95 14.07 -62.25 -16.41
C ILE A 95 15.37 -63.10 -16.40
N ALA A 96 16.14 -63.10 -17.49
CA ALA A 96 17.41 -63.81 -17.56
C ALA A 96 18.46 -63.21 -16.60
N GLN A 97 18.53 -61.88 -16.48
CA GLN A 97 19.42 -61.19 -15.55
C GLN A 97 19.05 -61.45 -14.08
N ILE A 98 17.76 -61.43 -13.75
CA ILE A 98 17.26 -61.76 -12.40
C ILE A 98 17.61 -63.21 -12.04
N LYS A 99 17.49 -64.15 -12.99
CA LYS A 99 17.88 -65.56 -12.78
C LYS A 99 19.39 -65.74 -12.60
N ALA A 100 20.21 -64.99 -13.34
CA ALA A 100 21.66 -65.09 -13.27
C ALA A 100 22.27 -64.57 -11.96
N ASN A 101 21.67 -63.55 -11.33
CA ASN A 101 22.17 -62.97 -10.08
C ASN A 101 21.04 -62.57 -9.12
N TYR A 102 20.27 -63.56 -8.67
CA TYR A 102 19.04 -63.37 -7.90
C TYR A 102 19.21 -62.50 -6.66
N LYS A 103 20.21 -62.75 -5.82
CA LYS A 103 20.38 -62.05 -4.54
C LYS A 103 20.63 -60.55 -4.75
N LYS A 104 21.56 -60.20 -5.65
CA LYS A 104 21.91 -58.81 -5.96
C LYS A 104 20.78 -58.08 -6.69
N MET A 105 20.14 -58.74 -7.66
CA MET A 105 19.03 -58.15 -8.41
C MET A 105 17.78 -57.98 -7.55
N ARG A 106 17.52 -58.89 -6.60
CA ARG A 106 16.43 -58.78 -5.64
C ARG A 106 16.60 -57.55 -4.75
N GLU A 107 17.77 -57.39 -4.12
CA GLU A 107 18.07 -56.22 -3.28
C GLU A 107 18.03 -54.92 -4.08
N HIS A 108 18.60 -54.91 -5.29
CA HIS A 108 18.57 -53.75 -6.18
C HIS A 108 17.14 -53.39 -6.61
N THR A 109 16.33 -54.38 -7.00
CA THR A 109 14.94 -54.18 -7.43
C THR A 109 14.09 -53.69 -6.27
N ILE A 110 14.16 -54.34 -5.10
CA ILE A 110 13.42 -53.92 -3.90
C ILE A 110 13.85 -52.51 -3.49
N GLY A 111 15.16 -52.23 -3.40
CA GLY A 111 15.68 -50.90 -3.08
C GLY A 111 15.24 -49.85 -4.09
N SER A 112 15.21 -50.18 -5.40
CA SER A 112 14.70 -49.26 -6.43
C SER A 112 13.21 -48.97 -6.27
N LEU A 113 12.40 -49.96 -5.85
CA LEU A 113 10.96 -49.82 -5.61
C LEU A 113 10.69 -49.02 -4.33
N GLU A 114 11.49 -49.22 -3.26
CA GLU A 114 11.43 -48.41 -2.04
C GLU A 114 11.78 -46.95 -2.30
N VAL A 115 12.81 -46.69 -3.13
CA VAL A 115 13.15 -45.35 -3.59
C VAL A 115 12.02 -44.75 -4.45
N LYS A 116 11.32 -45.56 -5.27
CA LYS A 116 10.13 -45.09 -6.02
C LYS A 116 9.00 -44.65 -5.08
N ILE A 117 8.72 -45.39 -4.01
CA ILE A 117 7.71 -44.99 -2.99
C ILE A 117 8.09 -43.66 -2.32
N GLN A 118 9.35 -43.51 -1.91
CA GLN A 118 9.82 -42.25 -1.31
C GLN A 118 9.74 -41.08 -2.29
N LYS A 119 10.09 -41.30 -3.56
CA LYS A 119 9.94 -40.30 -4.64
C LYS A 119 8.47 -39.96 -4.91
N SER A 120 7.56 -40.93 -4.79
CA SER A 120 6.12 -40.75 -4.99
C SER A 120 5.53 -39.78 -3.94
N LEU A 121 5.88 -39.94 -2.67
CA LEU A 121 5.46 -39.01 -1.59
C LEU A 121 5.89 -37.56 -1.87
N LEU A 122 7.16 -37.36 -2.23
CA LEU A 122 7.70 -36.03 -2.54
C LEU A 122 7.00 -35.39 -3.74
N LYS A 123 6.71 -36.20 -4.76
CA LYS A 123 6.01 -35.79 -5.97
C LYS A 123 4.61 -35.25 -5.68
N TRP A 124 3.84 -35.91 -4.80
CA TRP A 124 2.53 -35.43 -4.38
C TRP A 124 2.60 -34.18 -3.51
N LYS A 125 3.60 -34.07 -2.62
CA LYS A 125 3.82 -32.84 -1.83
C LYS A 125 4.07 -31.63 -2.73
N ILE A 126 4.96 -31.79 -3.73
CA ILE A 126 5.29 -30.73 -4.69
C ILE A 126 4.07 -30.35 -5.55
N LEU A 127 3.33 -31.34 -6.06
CA LEU A 127 2.13 -31.06 -6.86
C LEU A 127 1.08 -30.32 -6.03
N ASN A 128 0.84 -30.76 -4.79
CA ASN A 128 -0.10 -30.10 -3.90
C ASN A 128 0.32 -28.65 -3.58
N ASP A 129 1.59 -28.43 -3.23
CA ASP A 129 2.14 -27.09 -2.99
C ASP A 129 1.98 -26.19 -4.22
N LYS A 130 2.28 -26.71 -5.42
CA LYS A 130 2.10 -26.00 -6.68
C LYS A 130 0.64 -25.64 -6.93
N THR A 131 -0.31 -26.56 -6.70
CA THR A 131 -1.74 -26.28 -6.89
C THR A 131 -2.26 -25.24 -5.89
N THR A 132 -1.77 -25.28 -4.63
CA THR A 132 -2.10 -24.27 -3.62
C THR A 132 -1.54 -22.91 -3.98
N ASN A 133 -0.29 -22.83 -4.46
CA ASN A 133 0.29 -21.56 -4.92
C ASN A 133 -0.50 -20.98 -6.12
N ILE A 134 -0.91 -21.80 -7.09
CA ILE A 134 -1.74 -21.34 -8.23
C ILE A 134 -3.11 -20.87 -7.74
N LEU A 135 -3.74 -21.57 -6.79
CA LEU A 135 -5.00 -21.13 -6.18
C LEU A 135 -4.82 -19.78 -5.46
N ASP A 136 -3.77 -19.64 -4.66
CA ASP A 136 -3.45 -18.39 -3.94
C ASP A 136 -3.22 -17.23 -4.92
N GLU A 137 -2.60 -17.50 -6.08
CA GLU A 137 -2.29 -16.50 -7.12
C GLU A 137 -3.48 -16.14 -8.02
N THR A 138 -4.29 -17.13 -8.42
CA THR A 138 -5.32 -16.96 -9.47
C THR A 138 -6.76 -17.05 -8.97
N ASN A 139 -6.96 -17.51 -7.72
CA ASN A 139 -8.26 -17.88 -7.14
C ASN A 139 -9.05 -18.93 -7.95
N ILE A 140 -8.39 -19.60 -8.90
CA ILE A 140 -8.96 -20.69 -9.68
C ILE A 140 -8.29 -21.96 -9.21
N TRP A 141 -9.08 -22.90 -8.69
CA TRP A 141 -8.57 -24.22 -8.38
C TRP A 141 -8.12 -24.90 -9.68
N PRO A 142 -6.85 -25.31 -9.82
CA PRO A 142 -6.36 -25.77 -11.11
C PRO A 142 -6.39 -27.30 -11.25
N LEU A 143 -6.49 -28.08 -10.18
CA LEU A 143 -6.31 -29.53 -10.25
C LEU A 143 -7.63 -30.24 -10.60
N HIS A 144 -7.66 -30.87 -11.77
CA HIS A 144 -8.82 -31.57 -12.27
C HIS A 144 -8.47 -32.95 -12.84
N LEU A 145 -9.48 -33.81 -12.87
CA LEU A 145 -9.55 -35.00 -13.68
C LEU A 145 -10.16 -34.62 -15.03
N GLY A 146 -9.35 -34.56 -16.09
CA GLY A 146 -9.83 -34.41 -17.45
C GLY A 146 -10.22 -35.76 -18.04
N PHE A 147 -11.40 -35.88 -18.63
CA PHE A 147 -11.88 -37.14 -19.22
C PHE A 147 -12.71 -36.91 -20.49
N LEU A 148 -12.97 -38.02 -21.20
CA LEU A 148 -13.62 -38.05 -22.52
C LEU A 148 -12.87 -37.15 -23.53
N PHE A 149 -11.75 -37.66 -24.04
CA PHE A 149 -10.85 -36.87 -24.87
C PHE A 149 -11.38 -36.74 -26.29
N VAL A 150 -11.24 -35.55 -26.86
CA VAL A 150 -11.64 -35.20 -28.22
C VAL A 150 -10.39 -34.93 -29.04
N SER A 151 -10.26 -35.54 -30.21
CA SER A 151 -9.23 -35.19 -31.20
C SER A 151 -9.83 -34.52 -32.43
N LEU A 152 -9.08 -33.57 -33.01
CA LEU A 152 -9.41 -32.90 -34.27
C LEU A 152 -8.15 -32.27 -34.88
N ARG A 153 -8.00 -32.30 -36.20
CA ARG A 153 -7.02 -31.48 -36.93
C ARG A 153 -7.71 -30.55 -37.93
N LYS A 154 -7.39 -29.26 -37.84
CA LYS A 154 -7.91 -28.23 -38.76
C LYS A 154 -6.92 -27.07 -38.91
N GLU A 155 -6.68 -26.64 -40.15
CA GLU A 155 -5.80 -25.49 -40.51
C GLU A 155 -4.45 -25.49 -39.74
N ASP A 156 -3.71 -26.60 -39.87
CA ASP A 156 -2.40 -26.88 -39.21
C ASP A 156 -2.37 -26.98 -37.68
N LYS A 157 -3.52 -26.91 -37.00
CA LYS A 157 -3.60 -27.15 -35.54
C LYS A 157 -4.22 -28.50 -35.23
N ALA A 158 -3.55 -29.25 -34.36
CA ALA A 158 -4.03 -30.52 -33.82
C ALA A 158 -4.51 -30.31 -32.37
N ILE A 159 -5.67 -30.88 -32.06
CA ILE A 159 -6.31 -30.83 -30.75
C ILE A 159 -6.39 -32.23 -30.18
N TYR A 160 -6.11 -32.33 -28.89
CA TYR A 160 -6.36 -33.53 -28.11
C TYR A 160 -6.64 -33.18 -26.66
N ALA A 161 -7.91 -32.94 -26.35
CA ALA A 161 -8.32 -32.30 -25.10
C ALA A 161 -9.49 -33.04 -24.45
N PRO A 162 -9.59 -33.03 -23.11
CA PRO A 162 -10.75 -33.56 -22.41
C PRO A 162 -11.97 -32.68 -22.67
N LEU A 163 -13.13 -33.27 -22.90
CA LEU A 163 -14.38 -32.52 -23.02
C LEU A 163 -14.89 -32.05 -21.65
N PHE A 164 -14.60 -32.81 -20.60
CA PHE A 164 -15.09 -32.56 -19.26
C PHE A 164 -13.98 -32.58 -18.22
N PHE A 165 -14.20 -31.80 -17.16
CA PHE A 165 -13.33 -31.72 -15.98
C PHE A 165 -14.12 -32.08 -14.72
N LYS A 166 -13.55 -32.93 -13.87
CA LYS A 166 -14.03 -33.16 -12.50
C LYS A 166 -12.98 -32.62 -11.53
N GLU A 167 -13.38 -31.69 -10.67
CA GLU A 167 -12.51 -31.05 -9.68
C GLU A 167 -12.01 -32.06 -8.64
N VAL A 168 -10.71 -32.07 -8.32
CA VAL A 168 -10.10 -33.03 -7.38
C VAL A 168 -9.03 -32.36 -6.51
N HIS A 169 -8.83 -32.87 -5.29
CA HIS A 169 -7.87 -32.36 -4.31
C HIS A 169 -6.96 -33.46 -3.77
N ILE A 170 -5.75 -33.08 -3.37
CA ILE A 170 -4.79 -33.98 -2.70
C ILE A 170 -4.81 -33.69 -1.20
N HIS A 171 -5.16 -34.68 -0.39
CA HIS A 171 -5.19 -34.57 1.07
C HIS A 171 -4.23 -35.57 1.72
N PHE A 172 -3.50 -35.15 2.75
CA PHE A 172 -2.55 -36.01 3.46
C PHE A 172 -3.13 -36.46 4.81
N LYS A 173 -3.37 -37.77 4.99
CA LYS A 173 -3.77 -38.38 6.28
C LYS A 173 -2.61 -39.20 6.84
N ASN A 174 -2.12 -38.86 8.03
CA ASN A 174 -0.97 -39.53 8.67
C ASN A 174 0.24 -39.64 7.72
N GLY A 175 0.50 -38.58 6.95
CA GLY A 175 1.60 -38.52 5.96
C GLY A 175 1.35 -39.26 4.64
N ARG A 176 0.20 -39.88 4.41
CA ARG A 176 -0.14 -40.57 3.15
C ARG A 176 -1.08 -39.72 2.27
N PRO A 177 -0.83 -39.62 0.94
CA PRO A 177 -1.64 -38.83 0.03
C PRO A 177 -2.91 -39.58 -0.42
N PHE A 178 -4.01 -38.84 -0.51
CA PHE A 178 -5.32 -39.29 -1.01
C PHE A 178 -5.83 -38.29 -2.04
N LEU A 179 -6.43 -38.78 -3.11
CA LEU A 179 -7.19 -38.00 -4.09
C LEU A 179 -8.66 -37.99 -3.66
N ARG A 180 -9.23 -36.79 -3.50
CA ARG A 180 -10.62 -36.60 -3.07
C ARG A 180 -11.36 -35.68 -4.03
N SER A 181 -12.64 -35.95 -4.24
CA SER A 181 -13.54 -35.06 -4.97
C SER A 181 -14.94 -35.11 -4.38
N ASN A 182 -15.62 -33.99 -4.41
CA ASN A 182 -17.07 -33.80 -4.20
C ASN A 182 -17.64 -32.77 -5.20
N GLY A 183 -16.90 -32.44 -6.27
CA GLY A 183 -17.24 -31.41 -7.24
C GLY A 183 -18.24 -31.87 -8.31
N ASP A 184 -18.86 -30.92 -9.01
CA ASP A 184 -19.71 -31.23 -10.18
C ASP A 184 -18.79 -31.38 -11.39
N ILE A 185 -19.30 -32.00 -12.45
CA ILE A 185 -18.60 -32.05 -13.72
C ILE A 185 -18.74 -30.69 -14.41
N LYS A 186 -17.61 -30.15 -14.87
CA LYS A 186 -17.52 -28.90 -15.64
C LYS A 186 -17.22 -29.21 -17.10
N ILE A 187 -17.76 -28.40 -18.01
CA ILE A 187 -17.40 -28.49 -19.42
C ILE A 187 -16.07 -27.77 -19.66
N ASN A 188 -15.26 -28.29 -20.57
CA ASN A 188 -14.13 -27.58 -21.13
C ASN A 188 -14.62 -26.50 -22.12
N GLU A 189 -14.95 -25.31 -21.59
CA GLU A 189 -15.43 -24.17 -22.38
C GLU A 189 -14.44 -23.74 -23.48
N LYS A 190 -13.13 -23.85 -23.21
CA LYS A 190 -12.08 -23.52 -24.18
C LYS A 190 -12.13 -24.43 -25.40
N LEU A 191 -12.26 -25.75 -25.17
CA LEU A 191 -12.42 -26.72 -26.25
C LEU A 191 -13.71 -26.47 -27.02
N LEU A 192 -14.84 -26.34 -26.33
CA LEU A 192 -16.13 -26.05 -26.97
C LEU A 192 -16.07 -24.84 -27.88
N PHE A 193 -15.49 -23.75 -27.39
CA PHE A 193 -15.32 -22.54 -28.19
C PHE A 193 -14.48 -22.78 -29.44
N PHE A 194 -13.36 -23.49 -29.31
CA PHE A 194 -12.53 -23.82 -30.47
C PHE A 194 -13.34 -24.61 -31.50
N LEU A 195 -14.08 -25.62 -31.05
CA LEU A 195 -14.92 -26.45 -31.90
C LEU A 195 -15.99 -25.62 -32.60
N ASN A 196 -16.70 -24.76 -31.87
CA ASN A 196 -17.75 -23.91 -32.42
C ASN A 196 -17.22 -22.93 -33.47
N ASN A 197 -16.06 -22.29 -33.23
CA ASN A 197 -15.41 -21.43 -34.22
C ASN A 197 -14.99 -22.18 -35.49
N GLN A 198 -14.73 -23.48 -35.36
CA GLN A 198 -14.41 -24.37 -36.47
C GLN A 198 -15.65 -25.00 -37.12
N GLY A 199 -16.86 -24.57 -36.75
CA GLY A 199 -18.13 -25.04 -37.30
C GLY A 199 -18.64 -26.33 -36.70
N PHE A 200 -18.08 -26.80 -35.57
CA PHE A 200 -18.59 -27.94 -34.82
C PHE A 200 -19.37 -27.44 -33.59
N ASP A 201 -20.70 -27.38 -33.69
CA ASP A 201 -21.54 -26.95 -32.57
C ASP A 201 -21.99 -28.18 -31.75
N LEU A 202 -21.38 -28.36 -30.58
CA LEU A 202 -21.80 -29.38 -29.62
C LEU A 202 -22.88 -28.78 -28.71
N TYR A 203 -24.13 -29.16 -28.93
CA TYR A 203 -25.25 -28.79 -28.05
C TYR A 203 -25.12 -29.47 -26.69
N LEU A 204 -24.31 -28.87 -25.81
CA LEU A 204 -24.21 -29.19 -24.40
C LEU A 204 -24.97 -28.13 -23.62
N ASP A 205 -25.80 -28.54 -22.66
CA ASP A 205 -26.44 -27.59 -21.76
C ASP A 205 -25.35 -26.85 -20.97
N SER A 206 -25.47 -25.52 -20.87
CA SER A 206 -24.49 -24.66 -20.21
C SER A 206 -24.29 -25.00 -18.72
N GLU A 207 -25.24 -25.71 -18.13
CA GLU A 207 -25.17 -26.27 -16.79
C GLU A 207 -25.28 -27.81 -16.86
N VAL A 208 -24.16 -28.51 -17.07
CA VAL A 208 -24.08 -29.97 -16.84
C VAL A 208 -24.43 -30.22 -15.37
N LYS A 209 -25.60 -30.82 -15.11
CA LYS A 209 -26.10 -31.07 -13.74
C LYS A 209 -25.62 -32.41 -13.17
N GLU A 210 -24.93 -33.20 -13.98
CA GLU A 210 -24.45 -34.52 -13.62
C GLU A 210 -23.21 -34.43 -12.72
N SER A 211 -23.30 -35.07 -11.56
CA SER A 211 -22.18 -35.22 -10.64
C SER A 211 -21.42 -36.53 -10.83
N GLU A 212 -22.02 -37.56 -11.42
CA GLU A 212 -21.39 -38.85 -11.72
C GLU A 212 -20.94 -38.95 -13.18
N ILE A 213 -19.70 -39.41 -13.41
CA ILE A 213 -19.13 -39.49 -14.76
C ILE A 213 -19.87 -40.50 -15.64
N ASN A 214 -20.19 -41.69 -15.09
CA ASN A 214 -20.91 -42.70 -15.86
C ASN A 214 -22.34 -42.31 -16.20
N THR A 215 -23.00 -41.53 -15.33
CA THR A 215 -24.34 -41.00 -15.60
C THR A 215 -24.30 -39.98 -16.74
N LEU A 216 -23.32 -39.07 -16.74
CA LEU A 216 -23.08 -38.15 -17.86
C LEU A 216 -22.81 -38.89 -19.19
N LEU A 217 -21.94 -39.91 -19.17
CA LEU A 217 -21.61 -40.68 -20.38
C LEU A 217 -22.84 -41.37 -20.98
N LYS A 218 -23.71 -41.95 -20.14
CA LYS A 218 -24.97 -42.58 -20.60
C LYS A 218 -25.91 -41.55 -21.23
N ASN A 219 -26.02 -40.36 -20.63
CA ASN A 219 -26.84 -39.27 -21.18
C ASN A 219 -26.31 -38.83 -22.55
N LEU A 220 -25.00 -38.66 -22.70
CA LEU A 220 -24.36 -38.31 -23.97
C LEU A 220 -24.54 -39.39 -25.04
N GLN A 221 -24.34 -40.66 -24.68
CA GLN A 221 -24.57 -41.79 -25.59
C GLN A 221 -26.02 -41.84 -26.10
N THR A 222 -26.98 -41.46 -25.25
CA THR A 222 -28.40 -41.41 -25.61
C THR A 222 -28.71 -40.21 -26.50
N ASN A 223 -28.22 -39.02 -26.13
CA ASN A 223 -28.51 -37.76 -26.81
C ASN A 223 -27.76 -37.60 -28.15
N TRP A 224 -26.56 -38.17 -28.28
CA TRP A 224 -25.72 -38.07 -29.48
C TRP A 224 -25.69 -39.37 -30.29
N ASN A 225 -26.64 -40.27 -30.03
CA ASN A 225 -26.76 -41.54 -30.73
C ASN A 225 -26.85 -41.33 -32.25
N GLY A 226 -25.97 -41.97 -33.01
CA GLY A 226 -25.90 -41.86 -34.47
C GLY A 226 -25.18 -40.62 -35.02
N LEU A 227 -24.83 -39.63 -34.17
CA LEU A 227 -24.03 -38.45 -34.58
C LEU A 227 -22.53 -38.64 -34.29
N TYR A 228 -22.21 -39.19 -33.11
CA TYR A 228 -20.83 -39.38 -32.66
C TYR A 228 -20.63 -40.76 -32.03
N SER A 229 -19.44 -41.34 -32.20
CA SER A 229 -19.06 -42.59 -31.53
C SER A 229 -18.46 -42.30 -30.16
N ILE A 230 -19.26 -42.40 -29.11
CA ILE A 230 -18.84 -42.16 -27.72
C ILE A 230 -18.38 -43.47 -27.07
N PRO A 231 -17.24 -43.52 -26.36
CA PRO A 231 -16.76 -44.72 -25.68
C PRO A 231 -17.77 -45.27 -24.67
N LEU A 232 -17.81 -46.60 -24.51
CA LEU A 232 -18.71 -47.27 -23.55
C LEU A 232 -18.42 -46.91 -22.10
N ASN A 233 -17.15 -46.71 -21.76
CA ASN A 233 -16.67 -46.26 -20.44
C ASN A 233 -15.36 -45.49 -20.61
N ILE A 234 -14.88 -44.86 -19.54
CA ILE A 234 -13.59 -44.14 -19.53
C ILE A 234 -12.49 -44.86 -18.74
N CYS A 235 -12.75 -46.06 -18.20
CA CYS A 235 -11.83 -46.85 -17.38
C CYS A 235 -10.74 -47.56 -18.22
N GLU A 236 -10.13 -46.85 -19.15
CA GLU A 236 -9.08 -47.34 -20.06
C GLU A 236 -7.82 -46.47 -19.97
N ASN A 237 -6.72 -46.95 -20.53
CA ASN A 237 -5.47 -46.19 -20.56
C ASN A 237 -5.63 -44.93 -21.42
N PHE A 238 -5.01 -43.83 -20.99
CA PHE A 238 -4.94 -42.63 -21.80
C PHE A 238 -4.10 -42.89 -23.05
N LYS A 239 -4.70 -42.75 -24.23
CA LYS A 239 -3.98 -42.86 -25.50
C LYS A 239 -3.11 -41.63 -25.70
N LYS A 240 -1.80 -41.82 -25.80
CA LYS A 240 -0.83 -40.72 -26.01
C LYS A 240 -0.74 -40.42 -27.50
N PHE A 241 -1.09 -39.20 -27.90
CA PHE A 241 -0.88 -38.71 -29.26
C PHE A 241 0.18 -37.61 -29.29
N ARG A 242 0.98 -37.59 -30.35
CA ARG A 242 1.72 -36.40 -30.76
C ARG A 242 0.86 -35.56 -31.70
N PRO A 243 1.02 -34.21 -31.75
CA PRO A 243 0.22 -33.36 -32.63
C PRO A 243 0.24 -33.80 -34.10
N ASP A 244 1.37 -34.30 -34.58
CA ASP A 244 1.59 -34.81 -35.92
C ASP A 244 0.81 -36.10 -36.24
N GLU A 245 0.50 -36.91 -35.22
CA GLU A 245 -0.22 -38.19 -35.36
C GLU A 245 -1.74 -38.02 -35.48
N ILE A 246 -2.26 -36.82 -35.23
CA ILE A 246 -3.68 -36.51 -35.32
C ILE A 246 -3.95 -36.05 -36.74
N GLU A 247 -4.72 -36.84 -37.49
CA GLU A 247 -5.05 -36.55 -38.90
C GLU A 247 -6.57 -36.44 -39.13
N ASN A 248 -7.39 -36.70 -38.11
CA ASN A 248 -8.83 -36.75 -38.26
C ASN A 248 -9.45 -35.35 -38.43
N GLN A 249 -10.24 -35.19 -39.49
CA GLN A 249 -10.96 -33.95 -39.80
C GLN A 249 -12.37 -33.87 -39.15
N SER A 250 -12.91 -35.01 -38.72
CA SER A 250 -14.15 -35.10 -37.93
C SER A 250 -13.83 -35.35 -36.46
N LEU A 251 -14.74 -34.98 -35.55
CA LEU A 251 -14.57 -35.23 -34.11
C LEU A 251 -14.46 -36.73 -33.82
N SER A 252 -13.41 -37.10 -33.07
CA SER A 252 -13.22 -38.45 -32.54
C SER A 252 -13.12 -38.40 -31.01
N PHE A 253 -13.78 -39.34 -30.33
CA PHE A 253 -13.81 -39.42 -28.87
C PHE A 253 -13.01 -40.62 -28.36
N TYR A 254 -12.25 -40.41 -27.29
CA TYR A 254 -11.37 -41.43 -26.70
C TYR A 254 -11.62 -41.59 -25.19
N PRO A 255 -11.53 -42.83 -24.68
CA PRO A 255 -11.63 -43.10 -23.26
C PRO A 255 -10.33 -42.73 -22.52
N GLY A 256 -10.37 -42.84 -21.20
CA GLY A 256 -9.26 -42.52 -20.31
C GLY A 256 -9.47 -41.23 -19.52
N ALA A 257 -8.71 -41.09 -18.44
CA ALA A 257 -8.73 -39.92 -17.58
C ALA A 257 -7.32 -39.50 -17.18
N VAL A 258 -7.07 -38.19 -17.21
CA VAL A 258 -5.78 -37.59 -16.83
C VAL A 258 -6.00 -36.69 -15.62
N LEU A 259 -5.26 -36.96 -14.54
CA LEU A 259 -5.12 -36.02 -13.43
C LEU A 259 -4.11 -34.95 -13.83
N GLY A 260 -4.49 -33.68 -13.74
CA GLY A 260 -3.55 -32.60 -14.01
C GLY A 260 -4.06 -31.20 -13.73
N ILE A 261 -3.21 -30.23 -14.03
CA ILE A 261 -3.46 -28.80 -13.84
C ILE A 261 -4.15 -28.28 -15.12
N PHE A 262 -5.43 -27.93 -15.02
CA PHE A 262 -6.28 -27.44 -16.12
C PHE A 262 -6.98 -26.12 -15.74
N GLN A 263 -7.25 -25.26 -16.72
CA GLN A 263 -8.01 -24.02 -16.54
C GLN A 263 -9.35 -24.08 -17.28
N PRO A 264 -10.46 -24.42 -16.59
CA PRO A 264 -11.76 -24.60 -17.23
C PRO A 264 -12.55 -23.30 -17.49
N GLY A 265 -12.18 -22.15 -16.90
CA GLY A 265 -12.99 -20.93 -16.91
C GLY A 265 -12.71 -19.95 -18.06
N GLY A 266 -13.71 -19.12 -18.39
CA GLY A 266 -13.59 -17.97 -19.31
C GLY A 266 -14.90 -17.44 -19.94
N GLY A 267 -16.03 -18.14 -19.79
CA GLY A 267 -17.28 -17.83 -20.51
C GLY A 267 -17.96 -16.51 -20.15
N PHE A 268 -17.98 -16.11 -18.87
CA PHE A 268 -18.77 -14.94 -18.42
C PHE A 268 -18.20 -13.61 -18.93
N SER A 269 -16.93 -13.30 -18.59
CA SER A 269 -16.27 -12.05 -18.97
C SER A 269 -16.28 -11.86 -20.50
N ARG A 270 -16.18 -12.97 -21.25
CA ARG A 270 -16.36 -13.00 -22.71
C ARG A 270 -17.79 -12.68 -23.15
N THR A 271 -18.80 -13.26 -22.50
CA THR A 271 -20.21 -13.01 -22.84
C THR A 271 -20.55 -11.53 -22.62
N ARG A 272 -20.12 -10.95 -21.50
CA ARG A 272 -20.27 -9.52 -21.23
C ARG A 272 -19.49 -8.67 -22.24
N MET A 273 -18.27 -9.05 -22.57
CA MET A 273 -17.47 -8.32 -23.58
C MET A 273 -18.15 -8.33 -24.96
N LYS A 274 -18.78 -9.45 -25.35
CA LYS A 274 -19.57 -9.50 -26.59
C LYS A 274 -20.74 -8.53 -26.57
N GLU A 275 -21.46 -8.45 -25.45
CA GLU A 275 -22.56 -7.50 -25.25
C GLU A 275 -22.07 -6.05 -25.42
N ILE A 276 -21.00 -5.68 -24.71
CA ILE A 276 -20.38 -4.34 -24.80
C ILE A 276 -19.99 -3.99 -26.24
N ILE A 277 -19.33 -4.93 -26.95
CA ILE A 277 -18.90 -4.73 -28.34
C ILE A 277 -20.10 -4.61 -29.28
N GLN A 278 -21.15 -5.42 -29.09
CA GLN A 278 -22.36 -5.38 -29.90
C GLN A 278 -23.12 -4.07 -29.73
N ASN A 279 -23.13 -3.52 -28.51
CA ASN A 279 -23.75 -2.24 -28.19
C ASN A 279 -22.92 -1.03 -28.64
N GLY A 280 -21.63 -1.22 -28.95
CA GLY A 280 -20.72 -0.14 -29.35
C GLY A 280 -20.16 0.69 -28.20
N GLU A 281 -20.23 0.18 -26.96
CA GLU A 281 -19.99 0.96 -25.72
C GLU A 281 -18.54 0.86 -25.21
N MET A 282 -17.64 0.22 -25.95
CA MET A 282 -16.24 -0.02 -25.52
C MET A 282 -15.49 1.24 -25.12
N GLU A 283 -15.63 2.31 -25.92
CA GLU A 283 -14.92 3.58 -25.71
C GLU A 283 -15.57 4.44 -24.61
N GLU A 284 -16.82 4.15 -24.24
CA GLU A 284 -17.60 4.90 -23.24
C GLU A 284 -17.43 4.37 -21.80
N ILE A 285 -16.77 3.22 -21.62
CA ILE A 285 -16.59 2.61 -20.29
C ILE A 285 -15.78 3.53 -19.36
N ILE A 286 -14.72 4.14 -19.89
CA ILE A 286 -13.83 5.05 -19.17
C ILE A 286 -13.89 6.40 -19.86
N ASP A 287 -14.72 7.29 -19.34
CA ASP A 287 -14.79 8.69 -19.78
C ASP A 287 -13.78 9.56 -19.01
N VAL A 288 -13.20 10.55 -19.69
CA VAL A 288 -12.12 11.42 -19.18
C VAL A 288 -12.33 12.86 -19.61
N GLU A 289 -12.19 13.77 -18.65
CA GLU A 289 -12.15 15.22 -18.87
C GLU A 289 -10.80 15.61 -19.47
N PHE A 290 -10.82 16.31 -20.61
CA PHE A 290 -9.61 16.72 -21.30
C PHE A 290 -8.84 17.77 -20.49
N ASN A 291 -9.55 18.66 -19.79
CA ASN A 291 -8.92 19.71 -18.99
C ASN A 291 -8.60 19.25 -17.56
N LYS A 292 -7.36 18.79 -17.35
CA LYS A 292 -6.86 18.32 -16.05
C LYS A 292 -6.91 19.37 -14.92
N ASN A 293 -6.97 20.67 -15.23
CA ASN A 293 -7.13 21.70 -14.20
C ASN A 293 -8.50 21.63 -13.51
N ILE A 294 -9.53 21.18 -14.23
CA ILE A 294 -10.87 20.99 -13.66
C ILE A 294 -10.81 19.95 -12.55
N TYR A 295 -10.15 18.81 -12.81
CA TYR A 295 -9.92 17.76 -11.82
C TYR A 295 -9.19 18.26 -10.58
N LYS A 296 -8.10 19.00 -10.78
CA LYS A 296 -7.35 19.58 -9.67
C LYS A 296 -8.20 20.54 -8.84
N ASN A 297 -8.95 21.42 -9.51
CA ASN A 297 -9.82 22.40 -8.86
C ASN A 297 -10.95 21.74 -8.07
N ARG A 298 -11.55 20.65 -8.57
CA ARG A 298 -12.56 19.87 -7.82
C ARG A 298 -11.98 19.33 -6.51
N ILE A 299 -10.79 18.73 -6.57
CA ILE A 299 -10.10 18.20 -5.37
C ILE A 299 -9.74 19.32 -4.41
N ASP A 300 -9.12 20.40 -4.89
CA ASP A 300 -8.66 21.51 -4.05
C ASP A 300 -9.85 22.23 -3.38
N ARG A 301 -11.00 22.34 -4.06
CA ARG A 301 -12.24 22.86 -3.47
C ARG A 301 -12.80 21.98 -2.37
N SER A 302 -12.70 20.65 -2.49
CA SER A 302 -13.23 19.74 -1.47
C SER A 302 -12.28 19.53 -0.29
N ILE A 303 -10.97 19.42 -0.53
CA ILE A 303 -10.00 19.05 0.52
C ILE A 303 -9.80 20.16 1.57
N PHE A 304 -9.99 21.41 1.17
CA PHE A 304 -9.90 22.56 2.07
C PHE A 304 -11.27 23.11 2.46
N ASN A 305 -12.35 22.41 2.11
CA ASN A 305 -13.67 22.76 2.58
C ASN A 305 -13.92 22.10 3.95
N PRO A 306 -14.00 22.88 5.04
CA PRO A 306 -14.16 22.33 6.38
C PRO A 306 -15.50 21.61 6.59
N THR A 307 -16.51 21.91 5.77
CA THR A 307 -17.82 21.25 5.79
C THR A 307 -17.85 19.90 5.05
N LEU A 308 -16.88 19.68 4.16
CA LEU A 308 -16.70 18.45 3.39
C LEU A 308 -15.59 17.62 4.02
N GLY A 309 -15.91 16.93 5.12
CA GLY A 309 -14.99 15.99 5.75
C GLY A 309 -15.12 14.57 5.22
N LEU A 310 -14.02 13.82 5.31
CA LEU A 310 -13.95 12.39 4.98
C LEU A 310 -14.32 11.53 6.19
N PHE A 311 -14.77 10.31 5.94
CA PHE A 311 -14.83 9.25 6.96
C PHE A 311 -13.60 8.36 6.85
N LYS A 312 -12.87 8.20 7.95
CA LYS A 312 -11.58 7.50 7.98
C LYS A 312 -11.59 6.46 9.09
N ILE A 313 -11.51 5.19 8.75
CA ILE A 313 -11.42 4.10 9.74
C ILE A 313 -9.97 3.62 9.93
N THR A 314 -9.09 4.03 9.03
CA THR A 314 -7.64 3.83 9.15
C THR A 314 -6.92 5.17 9.01
N GLU A 315 -5.75 5.28 9.63
CA GLU A 315 -4.88 6.43 9.47
C GLU A 315 -4.57 6.70 8.00
N SER A 316 -4.51 7.97 7.64
CA SER A 316 -4.20 8.40 6.27
C SER A 316 -3.34 9.66 6.26
N ASN A 317 -2.57 9.79 5.19
CA ASN A 317 -1.72 10.93 4.93
C ASN A 317 -2.36 11.88 3.89
N PHE A 318 -1.75 13.04 3.66
CA PHE A 318 -2.32 14.06 2.78
C PHE A 318 -2.49 13.56 1.32
N SER A 319 -1.54 12.79 0.79
CA SER A 319 -1.64 12.21 -0.57
C SER A 319 -2.80 11.21 -0.69
N GLN A 320 -3.05 10.43 0.36
CA GLN A 320 -4.15 9.46 0.42
C GLN A 320 -5.51 10.14 0.55
N ASP A 321 -5.62 11.22 1.33
CA ASP A 321 -6.84 12.04 1.41
C ASP A 321 -7.22 12.63 0.05
N ARG A 322 -6.24 13.17 -0.68
CA ARG A 322 -6.42 13.66 -2.05
C ARG A 322 -6.92 12.55 -2.97
N ALA A 323 -6.37 11.34 -2.84
CA ALA A 323 -6.80 10.18 -3.63
C ALA A 323 -8.25 9.80 -3.36
N ILE A 324 -8.68 9.79 -2.09
CA ILE A 324 -10.07 9.51 -1.70
C ILE A 324 -11.01 10.57 -2.27
N LEU A 325 -10.69 11.86 -2.10
CA LEU A 325 -11.52 12.95 -2.61
C LEU A 325 -11.62 12.95 -4.13
N SER A 326 -10.52 12.68 -4.82
CA SER A 326 -10.57 12.48 -6.28
C SER A 326 -11.51 11.33 -6.63
N ALA A 327 -11.35 10.17 -5.99
CA ALA A 327 -12.18 9.00 -6.26
C ALA A 327 -13.68 9.25 -6.01
N LEU A 328 -14.03 10.04 -4.99
CA LEU A 328 -15.41 10.42 -4.72
C LEU A 328 -16.00 11.35 -5.79
N ASN A 329 -15.18 12.18 -6.44
CA ASN A 329 -15.64 13.20 -7.40
C ASN A 329 -15.48 12.79 -8.87
N GLN A 330 -14.58 11.85 -9.20
CA GLN A 330 -14.24 11.51 -10.59
C GLN A 330 -13.54 10.15 -10.75
N ASN A 331 -13.49 9.68 -12.00
CA ASN A 331 -12.63 8.55 -12.37
C ASN A 331 -11.18 8.86 -12.00
N THR A 332 -10.53 7.95 -11.26
CA THR A 332 -9.24 8.24 -10.61
C THR A 332 -8.31 7.04 -10.71
N VAL A 333 -7.04 7.31 -11.00
CA VAL A 333 -5.96 6.35 -10.83
C VAL A 333 -5.25 6.65 -9.50
N ILE A 334 -5.30 5.68 -8.57
CA ILE A 334 -4.53 5.73 -7.32
C ILE A 334 -3.21 4.98 -7.56
N TRP A 335 -2.17 5.75 -7.81
CA TRP A 335 -0.84 5.23 -8.09
C TRP A 335 -0.01 5.21 -6.80
N GLY A 336 0.65 4.10 -6.49
CA GLY A 336 1.45 4.04 -5.26
C GLY A 336 2.47 2.92 -5.26
N PRO A 337 3.74 3.20 -4.95
CA PRO A 337 4.75 2.18 -4.70
C PRO A 337 4.33 1.14 -3.64
N PRO A 338 5.06 0.02 -3.52
CA PRO A 338 4.85 -0.93 -2.45
C PRO A 338 5.01 -0.26 -1.07
N GLY A 339 4.06 -0.49 -0.15
CA GLY A 339 4.12 0.06 1.21
C GLY A 339 3.59 1.48 1.40
N THR A 340 2.96 2.10 0.39
CA THR A 340 2.39 3.46 0.49
C THR A 340 0.93 3.53 0.91
N GLY A 341 0.35 2.40 1.31
CA GLY A 341 -1.00 2.36 1.88
C GLY A 341 -2.16 2.34 0.88
N LYS A 342 -1.96 1.90 -0.38
CA LYS A 342 -3.06 1.75 -1.38
C LYS A 342 -4.33 1.09 -0.81
N SER A 343 -4.19 -0.08 -0.17
CA SER A 343 -5.34 -0.77 0.41
C SER A 343 -5.95 -0.02 1.61
N GLN A 344 -5.19 0.77 2.37
CA GLN A 344 -5.73 1.70 3.39
C GLN A 344 -6.58 2.80 2.73
N THR A 345 -6.09 3.39 1.64
CA THR A 345 -6.81 4.40 0.86
C THR A 345 -8.14 3.84 0.31
N ILE A 346 -8.13 2.62 -0.23
CA ILE A 346 -9.35 1.94 -0.70
C ILE A 346 -10.33 1.70 0.45
N VAL A 347 -9.85 1.27 1.61
CA VAL A 347 -10.69 1.00 2.78
C VAL A 347 -11.37 2.29 3.29
N ASN A 348 -10.63 3.39 3.37
CA ASN A 348 -11.23 4.69 3.72
C ASN A 348 -12.19 5.19 2.62
N LEU A 349 -11.89 4.96 1.33
CA LEU A 349 -12.84 5.25 0.26
C LEU A 349 -14.15 4.45 0.43
N LEU A 350 -14.07 3.14 0.72
CA LEU A 350 -15.24 2.29 0.97
C LEU A 350 -16.04 2.76 2.20
N ALA A 351 -15.37 3.22 3.26
CA ALA A 351 -16.06 3.82 4.41
C ALA A 351 -16.90 5.04 4.00
N ASN A 352 -16.36 5.91 3.13
CA ASN A 352 -17.11 7.03 2.58
C ASN A 352 -18.27 6.56 1.68
N VAL A 353 -18.05 5.58 0.79
CA VAL A 353 -19.10 4.99 -0.06
C VAL A 353 -20.28 4.50 0.78
N LEU A 354 -19.99 3.75 1.86
CA LEU A 354 -21.00 3.25 2.79
C LEU A 354 -21.77 4.40 3.47
N VAL A 355 -21.06 5.41 3.99
CA VAL A 355 -21.67 6.55 4.66
C VAL A 355 -22.46 7.44 3.69
N TYR A 356 -22.12 7.47 2.40
CA TYR A 356 -22.94 8.14 1.38
C TYR A 356 -24.08 7.28 0.83
N GLY A 357 -24.21 6.03 1.28
CA GLY A 357 -25.30 5.13 0.87
C GLY A 357 -25.16 4.70 -0.58
N LYS A 358 -23.95 4.77 -1.11
CA LYS A 358 -23.59 4.38 -2.47
C LYS A 358 -23.14 2.91 -2.47
N THR A 359 -23.12 2.29 -3.64
CA THR A 359 -22.71 0.89 -3.80
C THR A 359 -21.35 0.76 -4.50
N ALA A 360 -20.60 -0.29 -4.18
CA ALA A 360 -19.29 -0.53 -4.79
C ALA A 360 -19.07 -2.01 -5.13
N ILE A 361 -18.43 -2.25 -6.27
CA ILE A 361 -17.76 -3.51 -6.59
C ILE A 361 -16.25 -3.35 -6.44
N VAL A 362 -15.63 -4.20 -5.62
CA VAL A 362 -14.18 -4.24 -5.40
C VAL A 362 -13.64 -5.50 -6.05
N ALA A 363 -12.67 -5.36 -6.95
CA ALA A 363 -12.03 -6.49 -7.59
C ALA A 363 -10.51 -6.39 -7.63
N SER A 364 -9.87 -7.54 -7.61
CA SER A 364 -8.43 -7.69 -7.76
C SER A 364 -8.12 -9.05 -8.37
N GLN A 365 -7.01 -9.14 -9.09
CA GLN A 365 -6.53 -10.43 -9.63
C GLN A 365 -6.23 -11.43 -8.50
N LYS A 366 -5.76 -10.96 -7.34
CA LYS A 366 -5.33 -11.79 -6.22
C LYS A 366 -6.33 -11.76 -5.07
N ARG A 367 -6.79 -12.93 -4.64
CA ARG A 367 -7.68 -13.07 -3.48
C ARG A 367 -7.07 -12.50 -2.20
N ALA A 368 -5.77 -12.68 -1.98
CA ALA A 368 -5.09 -12.15 -0.80
C ALA A 368 -5.20 -10.61 -0.69
N ALA A 369 -5.17 -9.87 -1.81
CA ALA A 369 -5.36 -8.42 -1.81
C ALA A 369 -6.78 -8.04 -1.35
N LEU A 370 -7.78 -8.79 -1.79
CA LEU A 370 -9.18 -8.62 -1.39
C LEU A 370 -9.41 -8.97 0.09
N GLU A 371 -8.78 -10.03 0.59
CA GLU A 371 -8.84 -10.40 2.01
C GLU A 371 -8.22 -9.32 2.90
N VAL A 372 -7.12 -8.69 2.47
CA VAL A 372 -6.52 -7.55 3.18
C VAL A 372 -7.49 -6.37 3.26
N ILE A 373 -8.18 -6.03 2.17
CA ILE A 373 -9.21 -4.97 2.18
C ILE A 373 -10.34 -5.34 3.13
N TYR A 374 -10.86 -6.57 3.05
CA TYR A 374 -11.96 -7.03 3.89
C TYR A 374 -11.61 -7.05 5.38
N GLN A 375 -10.41 -7.49 5.75
CA GLN A 375 -9.94 -7.46 7.14
C GLN A 375 -9.80 -6.02 7.65
N ARG A 376 -9.30 -5.11 6.82
CA ARG A 376 -9.13 -3.69 7.18
C ARG A 376 -10.44 -2.91 7.27
N LEU A 377 -11.53 -3.37 6.64
CA LEU A 377 -12.87 -2.83 6.88
C LEU A 377 -13.35 -3.07 8.32
N ASN A 378 -12.70 -3.98 9.07
CA ASN A 378 -12.96 -4.24 10.49
C ASN A 378 -14.47 -4.46 10.75
N LYS A 379 -15.12 -3.61 11.55
CA LYS A 379 -16.56 -3.73 11.85
C LYS A 379 -17.49 -3.48 10.67
N LEU A 380 -16.99 -2.85 9.60
CA LEU A 380 -17.76 -2.56 8.38
C LEU A 380 -17.72 -3.72 7.38
N ASN A 381 -16.92 -4.76 7.63
CA ASN A 381 -16.81 -5.91 6.73
C ASN A 381 -18.14 -6.68 6.55
N CYS A 382 -19.07 -6.55 7.50
CA CYS A 382 -20.40 -7.16 7.43
C CYS A 382 -21.25 -6.65 6.26
N PHE A 383 -20.94 -5.45 5.75
CA PHE A 383 -21.62 -4.87 4.57
C PHE A 383 -21.00 -5.33 3.24
N ALA A 384 -19.92 -6.11 3.27
CA ALA A 384 -19.22 -6.60 2.10
C ALA A 384 -19.46 -8.10 1.90
N LEU A 385 -19.92 -8.49 0.70
CA LEU A 385 -20.12 -9.88 0.35
C LEU A 385 -19.05 -10.37 -0.63
N PHE A 386 -18.32 -11.41 -0.25
CA PHE A 386 -17.41 -12.12 -1.17
C PHE A 386 -18.19 -13.03 -2.13
N VAL A 387 -18.05 -12.76 -3.42
CA VAL A 387 -18.60 -13.57 -4.51
C VAL A 387 -17.46 -14.40 -5.11
N SER A 388 -17.53 -15.72 -4.94
CA SER A 388 -16.54 -16.68 -5.47
C SER A 388 -17.19 -17.72 -6.37
N ASN A 389 -16.47 -18.13 -7.41
CA ASN A 389 -16.82 -19.27 -8.27
C ASN A 389 -16.29 -20.61 -7.72
N SER A 390 -15.50 -20.60 -6.64
CA SER A 390 -14.88 -21.81 -6.11
C SER A 390 -15.82 -22.59 -5.18
N LYS A 391 -15.96 -23.90 -5.43
CA LYS A 391 -16.64 -24.85 -4.54
C LYS A 391 -15.91 -25.03 -3.19
N GLU A 392 -14.66 -24.57 -3.10
CA GLU A 392 -13.82 -24.65 -1.90
C GLU A 392 -14.18 -23.63 -0.81
N MET A 393 -15.03 -22.63 -1.10
CA MET A 393 -15.52 -21.77 -0.03
C MET A 393 -16.33 -22.63 0.94
N LYS A 394 -15.73 -22.94 2.10
CA LYS A 394 -16.38 -23.71 3.15
C LYS A 394 -17.73 -23.07 3.38
N LYS A 395 -18.82 -23.84 3.32
CA LYS A 395 -20.18 -23.31 3.49
C LYS A 395 -20.26 -22.42 4.72
N ASN A 396 -19.65 -22.83 5.83
CA ASN A 396 -19.56 -22.00 7.05
C ASN A 396 -18.88 -20.64 6.79
N SER A 397 -17.72 -20.61 6.12
CA SER A 397 -17.03 -19.34 5.80
C SER A 397 -17.82 -18.38 4.89
N PHE A 398 -18.82 -18.88 4.16
CA PHE A 398 -19.73 -18.06 3.37
C PHE A 398 -20.98 -17.65 4.14
N TYR A 399 -21.66 -18.61 4.77
CA TYR A 399 -22.95 -18.40 5.40
C TYR A 399 -22.85 -17.76 6.79
N GLU A 400 -21.81 -18.05 7.58
CA GLU A 400 -21.64 -17.52 8.94
C GLU A 400 -21.55 -15.99 8.96
N PRO A 401 -20.77 -15.30 8.09
CA PRO A 401 -20.80 -13.84 8.02
C PRO A 401 -22.19 -13.28 7.68
N ILE A 402 -22.92 -13.94 6.77
CA ILE A 402 -24.25 -13.52 6.36
C ILE A 402 -25.27 -13.74 7.49
N GLN A 403 -25.18 -14.84 8.23
CA GLN A 403 -26.00 -15.12 9.42
C GLN A 403 -25.81 -14.03 10.47
N ASN A 404 -24.56 -13.74 10.84
CA ASN A 404 -24.23 -12.69 11.79
C ASN A 404 -24.75 -11.32 11.32
N TYR A 405 -24.66 -11.04 10.03
CA TYR A 405 -25.19 -9.81 9.46
C TYR A 405 -26.72 -9.71 9.54
N LEU A 406 -27.44 -10.80 9.25
CA LEU A 406 -28.90 -10.83 9.42
C LEU A 406 -29.32 -10.65 10.88
N GLU A 407 -28.60 -11.28 11.82
CA GLU A 407 -28.85 -11.08 13.26
C GLU A 407 -28.62 -9.63 13.69
N LEU A 408 -27.62 -8.95 13.12
CA LEU A 408 -27.38 -7.53 13.36
C LEU A 408 -28.53 -6.66 12.85
N ILE A 409 -29.08 -6.96 11.67
CA ILE A 409 -30.24 -6.24 11.12
C ILE A 409 -31.51 -6.51 11.95
N GLU A 410 -31.77 -7.76 12.32
CA GLU A 410 -32.97 -8.17 13.06
C GLU A 410 -33.02 -7.57 14.48
N ASN A 411 -31.87 -7.32 15.10
CA ASN A 411 -31.77 -6.78 16.46
C ASN A 411 -31.39 -5.29 16.52
N PHE A 412 -31.46 -4.55 15.41
CA PHE A 412 -31.04 -3.15 15.37
C PHE A 412 -32.04 -2.20 16.05
N ASP A 413 -31.61 -1.49 17.10
CA ASP A 413 -32.46 -0.60 17.92
C ASP A 413 -31.86 0.80 18.22
N GLN A 414 -30.69 1.14 17.68
CA GLN A 414 -29.93 2.35 18.06
C GLN A 414 -29.72 3.36 16.93
N TYR A 415 -29.67 4.65 17.27
CA TYR A 415 -29.43 5.78 16.35
C TYR A 415 -28.27 6.65 16.85
N ASN A 416 -27.30 6.94 15.98
CA ASN A 416 -26.13 7.77 16.31
C ASN A 416 -25.91 8.87 15.25
N GLU A 417 -25.44 10.03 15.70
CA GLU A 417 -24.84 11.04 14.82
C GLU A 417 -23.33 10.77 14.63
N ILE A 418 -22.79 11.07 13.44
CA ILE A 418 -21.35 10.94 13.16
C ILE A 418 -20.75 12.30 12.85
N LYS A 419 -19.59 12.58 13.47
CA LYS A 419 -18.74 13.72 13.10
C LYS A 419 -17.81 13.37 11.94
N ARG A 420 -17.81 14.21 10.90
CA ARG A 420 -16.90 14.10 9.74
C ARG A 420 -15.45 14.42 10.15
N CYS A 421 -14.47 13.80 9.48
CA CYS A 421 -13.04 14.11 9.64
C CYS A 421 -12.56 15.03 8.51
N SER A 422 -12.53 16.33 8.74
CA SER A 422 -12.03 17.31 7.77
C SER A 422 -10.50 17.21 7.65
N THR A 423 -9.97 17.33 6.43
CA THR A 423 -8.51 17.35 6.21
C THR A 423 -7.88 18.60 6.84
N ILE A 424 -8.60 19.72 6.84
CA ILE A 424 -8.31 20.94 7.61
C ILE A 424 -9.59 21.43 8.28
N THR A 425 -9.53 21.81 9.55
CA THR A 425 -10.70 22.34 10.30
C THR A 425 -10.91 23.84 10.07
N GLU A 426 -12.09 24.37 10.41
CA GLU A 426 -12.34 25.82 10.38
C GLU A 426 -11.37 26.60 11.28
N GLU A 427 -11.06 26.02 12.43
CA GLU A 427 -10.12 26.57 13.41
C GLU A 427 -8.70 26.63 12.83
N GLU A 428 -8.27 25.60 12.11
CA GLU A 428 -6.97 25.54 11.43
C GLU A 428 -6.89 26.55 10.26
N LEU A 429 -7.96 26.70 9.46
CA LEU A 429 -7.99 27.72 8.40
C LEU A 429 -7.91 29.15 8.97
N SER A 430 -8.68 29.40 10.04
CA SER A 430 -8.62 30.66 10.79
C SER A 430 -7.20 30.91 11.31
N PHE A 431 -6.57 29.91 11.90
CA PHE A 431 -5.19 29.98 12.36
C PHE A 431 -4.20 30.31 11.25
N ILE A 432 -4.24 29.61 10.10
CA ILE A 432 -3.32 29.85 8.97
C ILE A 432 -3.42 31.30 8.46
N SER A 433 -4.65 31.79 8.31
CA SER A 433 -4.90 33.15 7.83
C SER A 433 -4.35 34.21 8.80
N LYS A 434 -4.71 34.09 10.08
CA LYS A 434 -4.28 35.02 11.13
C LYS A 434 -2.79 34.93 11.43
N ALA A 435 -2.20 33.74 11.43
CA ALA A 435 -0.77 33.57 11.64
C ALA A 435 0.03 34.25 10.53
N SER A 436 -0.39 34.06 9.27
CA SER A 436 0.26 34.72 8.12
C SER A 436 0.09 36.24 8.14
N GLU A 437 -1.07 36.75 8.56
CA GLU A 437 -1.34 38.18 8.70
C GLU A 437 -0.56 38.81 9.86
N TYR A 438 -0.74 38.28 11.07
CA TYR A 438 -0.23 38.89 12.31
C TYR A 438 1.28 38.78 12.41
N LEU A 439 1.90 37.69 11.96
CA LEU A 439 3.36 37.51 12.03
C LEU A 439 4.11 38.20 10.88
N GLY A 440 3.38 38.65 9.87
CA GLY A 440 3.88 39.58 8.87
C GLY A 440 4.28 40.93 9.49
N ASP A 441 3.54 41.38 10.51
CA ASP A 441 3.75 42.63 11.24
C ASP A 441 5.02 42.61 12.13
N PRO A 442 5.96 43.55 11.95
CA PRO A 442 7.15 43.67 12.81
C PRO A 442 6.84 43.84 14.31
N THR A 443 5.72 44.47 14.68
CA THR A 443 5.38 44.71 16.09
C THR A 443 4.95 43.42 16.80
N SER A 444 4.20 42.54 16.13
CA SER A 444 3.85 41.21 16.64
C SER A 444 5.09 40.33 16.87
N GLN A 445 6.14 40.50 16.06
CA GLN A 445 7.42 39.81 16.26
C GLN A 445 8.14 40.30 17.52
N LEU A 446 8.07 41.60 17.83
CA LEU A 446 8.59 42.16 19.08
C LEU A 446 7.82 41.63 20.29
N VAL A 447 6.49 41.45 20.17
CA VAL A 447 5.68 40.82 21.21
C VAL A 447 6.17 39.40 21.48
N LEU A 448 6.34 38.55 20.46
CA LEU A 448 6.87 37.19 20.65
C LEU A 448 8.25 37.16 21.31
N LYS A 449 9.15 38.07 20.93
CA LYS A 449 10.47 38.22 21.58
C LYS A 449 10.34 38.61 23.06
N ALA A 450 9.40 39.50 23.39
CA ALA A 450 9.13 39.88 24.77
C ALA A 450 8.58 38.70 25.60
N TYR A 451 7.62 37.94 25.04
CA TYR A 451 7.11 36.73 25.69
C TYR A 451 8.22 35.70 25.95
N TYR A 452 9.09 35.50 24.97
CA TYR A 452 10.26 34.62 25.11
C TYR A 452 11.22 35.11 26.21
N TYR A 453 11.55 36.41 26.23
CA TYR A 453 12.43 36.98 27.25
C TYR A 453 11.86 36.77 28.66
N ILE A 454 10.57 37.00 28.84
CA ILE A 454 9.90 36.78 30.13
C ILE A 454 9.98 35.29 30.50
N SER A 455 9.69 34.37 29.57
CA SER A 455 9.68 32.91 29.80
C SER A 455 11.02 32.36 30.31
N VAL A 456 12.13 32.88 29.79
CA VAL A 456 13.47 32.48 30.24
C VAL A 456 13.75 32.97 31.67
N HIS A 457 13.25 34.16 32.01
CA HIS A 457 13.63 34.84 33.24
C HIS A 457 12.65 34.64 34.41
N LYS A 458 11.44 34.08 34.21
CA LYS A 458 10.45 33.80 35.27
C LYS A 458 9.83 32.42 35.07
N LYS A 459 9.98 31.52 36.06
CA LYS A 459 9.55 30.11 35.97
C LYS A 459 8.03 29.89 36.02
N ASP A 460 7.30 30.73 36.74
CA ASP A 460 5.84 30.62 36.97
C ASP A 460 5.11 31.84 36.38
N ILE A 461 5.13 31.99 35.05
CA ILE A 461 4.46 33.12 34.37
C ILE A 461 2.97 32.87 34.24
N ASN A 462 2.19 33.87 34.63
CA ASN A 462 0.80 34.02 34.23
C ASN A 462 0.75 35.06 33.09
N PHE A 463 0.74 34.59 31.84
CA PHE A 463 0.87 35.47 30.67
C PHE A 463 -0.14 36.60 30.63
N GLU A 464 -1.39 36.35 31.02
CA GLU A 464 -2.44 37.38 31.02
C GLU A 464 -2.14 38.45 32.10
N LYS A 465 -1.92 38.02 33.35
CA LYS A 465 -1.71 38.95 34.48
C LYS A 465 -0.36 39.66 34.45
N ASP A 466 0.71 38.94 34.08
CA ASP A 466 2.06 39.48 34.08
C ASP A 466 2.24 40.48 32.94
N ILE A 467 1.70 40.20 31.75
CA ILE A 467 1.73 41.14 30.62
C ILE A 467 0.84 42.35 30.90
N ASP A 468 -0.39 42.16 31.41
CA ASP A 468 -1.25 43.29 31.79
C ASP A 468 -0.60 44.21 32.81
N PHE A 469 0.11 43.61 33.78
CA PHE A 469 0.88 44.37 34.77
C PHE A 469 2.05 45.11 34.12
N LEU A 470 2.86 44.43 33.29
CA LEU A 470 3.98 45.03 32.57
C LEU A 470 3.54 46.17 31.64
N LEU A 471 2.37 46.05 31.02
CA LEU A 471 1.76 47.09 30.18
C LEU A 471 1.18 48.25 31.00
N SER A 472 0.87 48.03 32.28
CA SER A 472 0.42 49.07 33.20
C SER A 472 1.56 49.92 33.77
N LEU A 473 2.81 49.53 33.52
CA LEU A 473 3.98 50.23 34.04
C LEU A 473 4.16 51.61 33.37
N PRO A 474 4.44 52.68 34.15
CA PRO A 474 4.63 54.02 33.61
C PRO A 474 5.76 54.10 32.58
N LYS A 475 5.47 54.65 31.39
CA LYS A 475 6.48 54.79 30.32
C LYS A 475 7.47 55.94 30.59
N ASP A 476 7.10 56.92 31.38
CA ASP A 476 7.87 58.16 31.55
C ASP A 476 8.93 58.11 32.67
N ILE A 477 9.17 56.93 33.25
CA ILE A 477 10.17 56.73 34.30
C ILE A 477 11.31 55.81 33.83
N PHE A 478 12.46 55.96 34.48
CA PHE A 478 13.65 55.15 34.29
C PHE A 478 13.63 53.93 35.21
N TYR A 479 13.83 52.76 34.62
CA TYR A 479 13.90 51.49 35.34
C TYR A 479 15.34 51.05 35.56
N PRO A 480 15.63 50.25 36.61
CA PRO A 480 16.97 49.77 36.89
C PRO A 480 17.54 48.95 35.73
N ASP A 481 18.75 49.29 35.30
CA ASP A 481 19.50 48.60 34.24
C ASP A 481 20.40 47.50 34.81
N GLN A 482 19.86 46.75 35.78
CA GLN A 482 20.55 45.67 36.47
C GLN A 482 19.58 44.50 36.65
N GLN A 483 20.12 43.30 36.86
CA GLN A 483 19.31 42.12 37.16
C GLN A 483 18.39 42.37 38.37
N TYR A 484 17.13 41.97 38.21
CA TYR A 484 16.11 42.14 39.23
C TYR A 484 16.45 41.39 40.53
N LYS A 485 16.43 42.13 41.65
CA LYS A 485 16.80 41.63 43.00
C LYS A 485 15.70 41.77 44.05
N GLY A 486 14.50 42.19 43.67
CA GLY A 486 13.33 42.27 44.57
C GLY A 486 13.36 43.43 45.58
N ASN A 487 14.11 44.51 45.31
CA ASN A 487 14.09 45.77 46.06
C ASN A 487 13.86 46.97 45.13
N THR A 488 12.91 46.80 44.19
CA THR A 488 12.70 47.71 43.06
C THR A 488 12.21 49.08 43.52
N GLY A 489 11.50 49.16 44.66
CA GLY A 489 11.01 50.41 45.23
C GLY A 489 12.11 51.40 45.63
N GLU A 490 13.21 50.91 46.20
CA GLU A 490 14.35 51.77 46.56
C GLU A 490 15.21 52.16 45.36
N GLU A 491 15.29 51.28 44.36
CA GLU A 491 16.07 51.52 43.13
C GLU A 491 15.37 52.52 42.20
N LEU A 492 14.06 52.38 41.98
CA LEU A 492 13.27 53.33 41.19
C LEU A 492 13.32 54.73 41.79
N ALA A 493 13.21 54.84 43.11
CA ALA A 493 13.32 56.11 43.80
C ALA A 493 14.71 56.75 43.64
N LYS A 494 15.80 55.98 43.65
CA LYS A 494 17.16 56.51 43.48
C LYS A 494 17.44 57.00 42.06
N ILE A 495 16.90 56.31 41.05
CA ILE A 495 17.21 56.59 39.63
C ILE A 495 16.38 57.76 39.09
N ASN A 496 15.13 57.93 39.57
CA ASN A 496 14.20 58.94 39.05
C ASN A 496 14.17 60.25 39.87
N LEU A 497 14.88 60.32 40.99
CA LEU A 497 14.91 61.51 41.86
C LEU A 497 16.35 62.04 41.98
N GLU A 498 16.62 63.19 41.36
CA GLU A 498 17.89 63.93 41.53
C GLU A 498 17.92 64.78 42.82
N LEU A 499 17.24 64.35 43.89
CA LEU A 499 17.03 65.17 45.10
C LEU A 499 17.98 64.76 46.25
N PRO A 500 18.13 65.57 47.32
CA PRO A 500 18.85 65.18 48.54
C PRO A 500 18.13 64.05 49.31
N LYS A 501 18.87 63.09 49.90
CA LYS A 501 18.33 61.88 50.59
C LYS A 501 17.18 62.15 51.59
N PHE A 502 17.18 63.28 52.30
CA PHE A 502 16.14 63.63 53.27
C PHE A 502 14.79 64.01 52.62
N LEU A 503 14.82 64.71 51.48
CA LEU A 503 13.62 65.15 50.75
C LEU A 503 12.89 64.00 50.05
N HIS A 504 13.61 62.92 49.75
CA HIS A 504 13.05 61.69 49.19
C HIS A 504 11.90 61.17 50.07
N PHE A 505 12.11 61.01 51.39
CA PHE A 505 11.12 60.43 52.29
C PHE A 505 9.81 61.23 52.44
N VAL A 506 9.84 62.52 52.09
CA VAL A 506 8.71 63.45 52.28
C VAL A 506 7.91 63.67 50.99
N SER A 507 8.52 63.52 49.81
CA SER A 507 7.86 63.81 48.54
C SER A 507 6.73 62.81 48.22
N LYS A 508 5.60 63.33 47.71
CA LYS A 508 4.48 62.51 47.22
C LYS A 508 4.95 61.55 46.11
N TYR A 509 5.83 62.04 45.23
CA TYR A 509 6.37 61.29 44.09
C TYR A 509 7.28 60.12 44.53
N TYR A 510 8.14 60.28 45.54
CA TYR A 510 8.90 59.15 46.12
C TYR A 510 8.00 58.05 46.68
N ARG A 511 6.92 58.43 47.38
CA ARG A 511 5.98 57.43 47.91
C ARG A 511 5.25 56.69 46.79
N GLU A 512 4.98 57.35 45.67
CA GLU A 512 4.40 56.71 44.48
C GLU A 512 5.40 55.78 43.77
N LEU A 513 6.66 56.19 43.59
CA LEU A 513 7.72 55.34 43.04
C LEU A 513 8.02 54.12 43.92
N LYS A 514 8.05 54.31 45.25
CA LYS A 514 8.25 53.21 46.19
C LYS A 514 7.07 52.23 46.15
N LYS A 515 5.83 52.74 46.16
CA LYS A 515 4.63 51.89 46.00
C LYS A 515 4.63 51.14 44.67
N LEU A 516 5.04 51.79 43.59
CA LEU A 516 5.15 51.16 42.27
C LEU A 516 6.21 50.05 42.28
N GLY A 517 7.38 50.29 42.87
CA GLY A 517 8.40 49.26 43.01
C GLY A 517 7.97 48.11 43.91
N ASP A 518 7.27 48.37 45.02
CA ASP A 518 6.68 47.32 45.87
C ASP A 518 5.62 46.50 45.09
N GLN A 519 4.87 47.13 44.18
CA GLN A 519 3.94 46.44 43.28
C GLN A 519 4.67 45.59 42.24
N ILE A 520 5.77 46.08 41.69
CA ILE A 520 6.64 45.31 40.77
C ILE A 520 7.21 44.10 41.50
N ASP A 521 7.75 44.30 42.69
CA ASP A 521 8.31 43.24 43.55
C ASP A 521 7.29 42.14 43.86
N LYS A 522 6.03 42.54 44.04
CA LYS A 522 4.92 41.64 44.35
C LYS A 522 4.36 40.88 43.13
N ASN A 523 4.37 41.48 41.94
CA ASN A 523 3.77 40.89 40.75
C ASN A 523 4.79 40.09 39.91
N LEU A 524 6.05 40.54 39.84
CA LEU A 524 7.13 39.85 39.12
C LEU A 524 7.97 38.94 40.05
N VAL A 525 7.31 38.21 40.96
CA VAL A 525 8.00 37.25 41.85
C VAL A 525 8.76 36.20 41.02
N GLY A 526 10.04 36.00 41.35
CA GLY A 526 10.90 35.01 40.69
C GLY A 526 11.42 35.40 39.30
N PHE A 527 11.18 36.63 38.84
CA PHE A 527 11.81 37.17 37.64
C PHE A 527 13.30 37.43 37.90
N THR A 528 14.17 37.15 36.94
CA THR A 528 15.64 37.27 37.08
C THR A 528 16.29 38.11 35.98
N GLY A 529 15.49 38.65 35.05
CA GLY A 529 15.95 39.43 33.92
C GLY A 529 16.18 40.91 34.24
N ASN A 530 16.51 41.68 33.21
CA ASN A 530 16.64 43.13 33.26
C ASN A 530 15.27 43.78 33.00
N LEU A 531 14.81 44.60 33.95
CA LEU A 531 13.52 45.28 33.87
C LEU A 531 13.56 46.43 32.86
N HIS A 532 14.72 47.06 32.67
CA HIS A 532 14.92 48.12 31.67
C HIS A 532 14.68 47.60 30.25
N ASP A 533 15.30 46.46 29.91
CA ASP A 533 15.20 45.84 28.58
C ASP A 533 13.76 45.45 28.27
N LEU A 534 13.10 44.78 29.22
CA LEU A 534 11.72 44.37 29.11
C LEU A 534 10.77 45.55 28.82
N ILE A 535 11.03 46.70 29.45
CA ILE A 535 10.21 47.91 29.29
C ILE A 535 10.56 48.65 28.00
N GLN A 536 11.81 48.61 27.53
CA GLN A 536 12.16 49.09 26.19
C GLN A 536 11.44 48.31 25.10
N PHE A 537 11.37 46.98 25.20
CA PHE A 537 10.57 46.16 24.28
C PHE A 537 9.11 46.59 24.26
N ILE A 538 8.49 46.76 25.43
CA ILE A 538 7.09 47.17 25.55
C ILE A 538 6.86 48.60 25.02
N LYS A 539 7.81 49.51 25.20
CA LYS A 539 7.75 50.88 24.66
C LYS A 539 7.79 50.89 23.13
N GLN A 540 8.64 50.07 22.51
CA GLN A 540 8.75 49.96 21.04
C GLN A 540 7.48 49.37 20.40
N ILE A 541 6.75 48.51 21.11
CA ILE A 541 5.51 47.89 20.62
C ILE A 541 4.36 48.91 20.50
N GLY A 542 4.39 50.02 21.24
CA GLY A 542 3.38 51.08 21.12
C GLY A 542 1.99 50.66 21.61
N TYR A 543 1.87 50.24 22.88
CA TYR A 543 0.58 49.82 23.44
C TYR A 543 -0.37 50.98 23.72
N ASP A 544 -1.59 50.90 23.16
CA ASP A 544 -2.78 51.64 23.53
C ASP A 544 -3.89 50.66 23.91
N LYS A 545 -4.38 50.77 25.15
CA LYS A 545 -5.34 49.84 25.77
C LYS A 545 -6.75 49.98 25.18
N GLU A 546 -7.02 51.09 24.49
CA GLU A 546 -8.32 51.41 23.89
C GLU A 546 -8.45 50.94 22.42
N GLN A 547 -7.39 50.39 21.81
CA GLN A 547 -7.46 49.86 20.44
C GLN A 547 -7.90 48.38 20.43
N GLU A 548 -9.03 48.10 19.76
CA GLU A 548 -9.64 46.77 19.62
C GLU A 548 -8.72 45.71 18.95
N ASN A 549 -7.63 46.12 18.28
CA ASN A 549 -6.78 45.22 17.48
C ASN A 549 -5.27 45.46 17.72
N ASN A 550 -4.85 45.43 18.99
CA ASN A 550 -3.46 45.64 19.38
C ASN A 550 -2.58 44.36 19.18
N PRO A 551 -1.24 44.49 19.08
CA PRO A 551 -0.35 43.35 18.85
C PRO A 551 -0.42 42.24 19.91
N PHE A 552 -0.76 42.56 21.17
CA PHE A 552 -0.90 41.58 22.24
C PHE A 552 -2.18 40.75 22.11
N SER A 553 -3.31 41.39 21.77
CA SER A 553 -4.58 40.68 21.54
C SER A 553 -4.48 39.74 20.33
N ARG A 554 -3.79 40.16 19.26
CA ARG A 554 -3.48 39.32 18.09
C ARG A 554 -2.69 38.05 18.45
N ILE A 555 -1.63 38.17 19.24
CA ILE A 555 -0.83 37.01 19.67
C ILE A 555 -1.61 36.10 20.63
N ASN A 556 -2.38 36.66 21.57
CA ASN A 556 -3.23 35.88 22.47
C ASN A 556 -4.32 35.12 21.71
N GLU A 557 -4.89 35.70 20.66
CA GLU A 557 -5.82 35.02 19.77
C GLU A 557 -5.15 33.85 19.03
N LEU A 558 -3.92 34.02 18.54
CA LEU A 558 -3.16 32.93 17.92
C LEU A 558 -2.85 31.80 18.91
N ILE A 559 -2.46 32.13 20.15
CA ILE A 559 -2.26 31.15 21.22
C ILE A 559 -3.54 30.32 21.43
N ALA A 560 -4.69 30.99 21.54
CA ALA A 560 -5.97 30.33 21.77
C ALA A 560 -6.43 29.46 20.59
N LEU A 561 -6.05 29.81 19.36
CA LEU A 561 -6.29 28.99 18.18
C LEU A 561 -5.34 27.79 18.13
N GLU A 562 -4.05 28.00 18.38
CA GLU A 562 -3.04 26.92 18.39
C GLU A 562 -3.34 25.86 19.45
N ASP A 563 -3.78 26.27 20.65
CA ASP A 563 -4.16 25.35 21.74
C ASP A 563 -5.32 24.41 21.35
N LYS A 564 -6.11 24.73 20.32
CA LYS A 564 -7.19 23.88 19.79
C LYS A 564 -6.73 22.94 18.67
N ILE A 565 -5.56 23.18 18.09
CA ILE A 565 -5.04 22.40 16.97
C ILE A 565 -4.39 21.12 17.50
N SER A 566 -4.85 19.97 17.02
CA SER A 566 -4.20 18.67 17.28
C SER A 566 -3.40 18.22 16.07
N TYR A 567 -2.17 17.76 16.27
CA TYR A 567 -1.37 17.17 15.19
C TYR A 567 -1.67 15.67 14.96
N GLU A 568 -2.57 15.07 15.75
CA GLU A 568 -2.93 13.65 15.64
C GLU A 568 -3.85 13.38 14.45
N ASN A 569 -3.93 12.11 14.05
CA ASN A 569 -4.83 11.66 13.00
C ASN A 569 -6.25 11.55 13.55
N SER A 570 -7.20 12.23 12.90
CA SER A 570 -8.62 12.06 13.19
C SER A 570 -9.13 10.77 12.54
N ILE A 571 -9.58 9.82 13.36
CA ILE A 571 -10.23 8.58 12.93
C ILE A 571 -11.71 8.69 13.30
N SER A 572 -12.59 8.29 12.39
CA SER A 572 -14.03 8.23 12.61
C SER A 572 -14.40 7.03 13.49
N ASP A 573 -15.43 7.17 14.33
CA ASP A 573 -15.92 6.03 15.11
C ASP A 573 -16.61 5.00 14.19
N GLU A 574 -15.99 3.82 14.10
CA GLU A 574 -16.48 2.71 13.28
C GLU A 574 -17.87 2.24 13.68
N ASN A 575 -18.21 2.27 14.98
CA ASN A 575 -19.53 1.82 15.46
C ASN A 575 -20.62 2.74 14.94
N SER A 576 -20.37 4.05 14.98
CA SER A 576 -21.34 5.02 14.51
C SER A 576 -21.52 4.92 12.99
N ILE A 577 -20.44 4.71 12.21
CA ILE A 577 -20.54 4.42 10.76
C ILE A 577 -21.41 3.17 10.53
N ARG A 578 -21.13 2.09 11.26
CA ARG A 578 -21.90 0.85 11.16
C ARG A 578 -23.39 1.08 11.44
N ASN A 579 -23.72 1.84 12.46
CA ASN A 579 -25.11 2.11 12.84
C ASN A 579 -25.86 2.92 11.77
N ILE A 580 -25.24 3.95 11.18
CA ILE A 580 -25.85 4.71 10.08
C ILE A 580 -26.15 3.81 8.87
N VAL A 581 -25.22 2.93 8.52
CA VAL A 581 -25.40 2.01 7.39
C VAL A 581 -26.51 0.99 7.70
N LEU A 582 -26.53 0.41 8.91
CA LEU A 582 -27.59 -0.50 9.35
C LEU A 582 -28.96 0.16 9.32
N GLU A 583 -29.09 1.40 9.78
CA GLU A 583 -30.35 2.15 9.76
C GLU A 583 -30.91 2.26 8.34
N ARG A 584 -30.06 2.59 7.35
CA ARG A 584 -30.48 2.69 5.95
C ARG A 584 -30.93 1.36 5.37
N ILE A 585 -30.22 0.29 5.70
CA ILE A 585 -30.53 -1.05 5.22
C ILE A 585 -31.83 -1.54 5.87
N PHE A 586 -32.03 -1.27 7.16
CA PHE A 586 -33.29 -1.53 7.86
C PHE A 586 -34.47 -0.78 7.19
N LYS A 587 -34.32 0.52 6.91
CA LYS A 587 -35.33 1.30 6.16
C LYS A 587 -35.58 0.73 4.76
N THR A 588 -34.54 0.25 4.09
CA THR A 588 -34.64 -0.38 2.77
C THR A 588 -35.48 -1.67 2.83
N ILE A 589 -35.21 -2.53 3.81
CA ILE A 589 -35.95 -3.79 4.03
C ILE A 589 -37.40 -3.51 4.44
N ALA A 590 -37.64 -2.50 5.28
CA ALA A 590 -38.98 -2.09 5.69
C ALA A 590 -39.86 -1.68 4.49
N ASN A 591 -39.24 -1.09 3.46
CA ASN A 591 -39.87 -0.62 2.23
C ASN A 591 -39.94 -1.68 1.11
N PHE A 592 -39.60 -2.95 1.38
CA PHE A 592 -39.75 -4.03 0.40
C PHE A 592 -41.21 -4.25 -0.02
N THR A 593 -41.40 -4.56 -1.31
CA THR A 593 -42.68 -5.05 -1.84
C THR A 593 -43.04 -6.42 -1.25
N ASP A 594 -44.29 -6.87 -1.38
CA ASP A 594 -44.71 -8.16 -0.82
C ASP A 594 -43.97 -9.35 -1.45
N GLU A 595 -43.66 -9.28 -2.74
CA GLU A 595 -42.83 -10.28 -3.44
C GLU A 595 -41.40 -10.31 -2.90
N GLU A 596 -40.79 -9.14 -2.66
CA GLU A 596 -39.46 -9.04 -2.09
C GLU A 596 -39.40 -9.48 -0.63
N LYS A 597 -40.44 -9.21 0.15
CA LYS A 597 -40.59 -9.74 1.52
C LYS A 597 -40.66 -11.26 1.52
N ALA A 598 -41.38 -11.86 0.57
CA ALA A 598 -41.43 -13.31 0.43
C ALA A 598 -40.05 -13.88 0.05
N LEU A 599 -39.38 -13.29 -0.94
CA LEU A 599 -38.04 -13.70 -1.37
C LEU A 599 -36.98 -13.50 -0.28
N TYR A 600 -37.07 -12.42 0.50
CA TYR A 600 -36.20 -12.16 1.66
C TYR A 600 -36.40 -13.20 2.77
N ARG A 601 -37.64 -13.63 3.04
CA ARG A 601 -37.90 -14.72 4.00
C ARG A 601 -37.27 -16.03 3.53
N GLU A 602 -37.38 -16.35 2.24
CA GLU A 602 -36.75 -17.54 1.67
C GLU A 602 -35.23 -17.45 1.71
N PHE A 603 -34.67 -16.29 1.40
CA PHE A 603 -33.24 -15.97 1.52
C PHE A 603 -32.75 -16.23 2.96
N ALA A 604 -33.39 -15.62 3.96
CA ALA A 604 -33.02 -15.78 5.37
C ALA A 604 -33.13 -17.24 5.85
N GLN A 605 -34.18 -17.97 5.44
CA GLN A 605 -34.32 -19.39 5.75
C GLN A 605 -33.21 -20.23 5.12
N SER A 606 -32.89 -19.99 3.85
CA SER A 606 -31.85 -20.75 3.14
C SER A 606 -30.45 -20.55 3.72
N ILE A 607 -30.19 -19.37 4.30
CA ILE A 607 -28.97 -19.06 5.06
C ILE A 607 -28.90 -19.86 6.36
N ARG A 608 -30.01 -19.96 7.10
CA ARG A 608 -30.08 -20.70 8.37
C ARG A 608 -29.94 -22.21 8.17
N ILE A 609 -30.45 -22.75 7.06
CA ILE A 609 -30.41 -24.19 6.76
C ILE A 609 -29.15 -24.59 5.96
N VAL A 610 -28.48 -23.64 5.29
CA VAL A 610 -27.24 -23.87 4.51
C VAL A 610 -27.46 -24.86 3.34
N ASN A 611 -28.55 -24.63 2.60
CA ASN A 611 -29.04 -25.59 1.59
C ASN A 611 -28.39 -25.48 0.21
N TYR A 612 -27.78 -24.34 -0.13
CA TYR A 612 -27.22 -24.11 -1.46
C TYR A 612 -25.69 -24.04 -1.42
N GLU A 613 -25.04 -24.38 -2.54
CA GLU A 613 -23.66 -23.97 -2.76
C GLU A 613 -23.58 -22.45 -2.94
N PRO A 614 -22.52 -21.76 -2.44
CA PRO A 614 -22.42 -20.30 -2.46
C PRO A 614 -22.72 -19.66 -3.82
N TYR A 615 -22.18 -20.21 -4.92
CA TYR A 615 -22.43 -19.67 -6.26
C TYR A 615 -23.91 -19.76 -6.70
N ARG A 616 -24.59 -20.86 -6.38
CA ARG A 616 -26.03 -21.03 -6.68
C ARG A 616 -26.89 -20.11 -5.82
N PHE A 617 -26.50 -19.95 -4.56
CA PHE A 617 -27.15 -19.04 -3.63
C PHE A 617 -27.12 -17.59 -4.16
N ILE A 618 -25.94 -17.13 -4.58
CA ILE A 618 -25.76 -15.76 -5.09
C ILE A 618 -26.59 -15.54 -6.35
N LYS A 619 -26.56 -16.47 -7.30
CA LYS A 619 -27.35 -16.38 -8.54
C LYS A 619 -28.85 -16.32 -8.27
N LYS A 620 -29.35 -17.17 -7.36
CA LYS A 620 -30.78 -17.23 -7.01
C LYS A 620 -31.25 -15.97 -6.28
N TYR A 621 -30.48 -15.49 -5.31
CA TYR A 621 -30.88 -14.39 -4.43
C TYR A 621 -30.24 -13.05 -4.79
N ALA A 622 -29.68 -12.92 -5.99
CA ALA A 622 -29.11 -11.66 -6.50
C ALA A 622 -30.04 -10.44 -6.30
N PRO A 623 -31.37 -10.51 -6.55
CA PRO A 623 -32.27 -9.37 -6.33
C PRO A 623 -32.27 -8.84 -4.88
N ILE A 624 -32.16 -9.73 -3.90
CA ILE A 624 -32.10 -9.36 -2.47
C ILE A 624 -30.69 -8.88 -2.12
N ILE A 625 -29.65 -9.62 -2.54
CA ILE A 625 -28.25 -9.31 -2.26
C ILE A 625 -27.92 -7.87 -2.69
N LYS A 626 -28.35 -7.46 -3.89
CA LYS A 626 -28.17 -6.10 -4.42
C LYS A 626 -28.68 -4.98 -3.51
N LYS A 627 -29.73 -5.25 -2.72
CA LYS A 627 -30.38 -4.26 -1.87
C LYS A 627 -29.81 -4.21 -0.44
N ILE A 628 -29.25 -5.31 0.04
CA ILE A 628 -28.81 -5.43 1.44
C ILE A 628 -27.28 -5.50 1.60
N PHE A 629 -26.53 -5.77 0.53
CA PHE A 629 -25.07 -5.74 0.52
C PHE A 629 -24.56 -4.61 -0.39
N PRO A 630 -24.20 -3.45 0.17
CA PRO A 630 -23.72 -2.31 -0.61
C PRO A 630 -22.34 -2.53 -1.22
N ILE A 631 -21.52 -3.43 -0.67
CA ILE A 631 -20.19 -3.76 -1.20
C ILE A 631 -20.18 -5.21 -1.69
N ILE A 632 -19.77 -5.40 -2.94
CA ILE A 632 -19.51 -6.72 -3.53
C ILE A 632 -18.02 -6.86 -3.77
N ILE A 633 -17.42 -7.95 -3.27
CA ILE A 633 -16.00 -8.27 -3.47
C ILE A 633 -15.89 -9.47 -4.40
N ALA A 634 -15.17 -9.32 -5.52
CA ALA A 634 -15.08 -10.35 -6.55
C ALA A 634 -13.70 -10.41 -7.20
N THR A 635 -13.38 -11.51 -7.86
CA THR A 635 -12.23 -11.59 -8.78
C THR A 635 -12.70 -11.39 -10.22
N PRO A 636 -11.85 -10.98 -11.18
CA PRO A 636 -12.27 -10.76 -12.57
C PRO A 636 -12.92 -11.96 -13.28
N ASN A 637 -12.69 -13.17 -12.78
CA ASN A 637 -13.25 -14.40 -13.32
C ASN A 637 -14.55 -14.84 -12.61
N THR A 638 -15.01 -14.11 -11.60
CA THR A 638 -16.25 -14.39 -10.86
C THR A 638 -17.47 -14.20 -11.78
N ASP A 639 -18.50 -15.04 -11.64
CA ASP A 639 -19.77 -14.85 -12.35
C ASP A 639 -20.55 -13.68 -11.73
N LEU A 640 -20.70 -12.61 -12.51
CA LEU A 640 -21.40 -11.39 -12.14
C LEU A 640 -22.65 -11.17 -13.00
N SER A 641 -23.23 -12.23 -13.57
CA SER A 641 -24.44 -12.16 -14.42
C SER A 641 -25.64 -11.57 -13.69
N GLY A 642 -25.63 -11.63 -12.36
CA GLY A 642 -26.63 -10.99 -11.53
C GLY A 642 -26.69 -9.48 -11.74
N TRP A 643 -25.60 -8.81 -12.12
CA TRP A 643 -25.50 -7.35 -12.22
C TRP A 643 -25.43 -6.85 -13.67
N THR A 644 -25.94 -5.64 -13.88
CA THR A 644 -26.09 -4.98 -15.20
C THR A 644 -25.27 -3.68 -15.27
N LYS A 645 -25.30 -3.00 -16.43
CA LYS A 645 -24.56 -1.75 -16.68
C LYS A 645 -24.89 -0.69 -15.62
N ASN A 646 -23.87 0.00 -15.10
CA ASN A 646 -24.00 1.13 -14.18
C ASN A 646 -24.85 0.87 -12.92
N GLU A 647 -24.98 -0.40 -12.52
CA GLU A 647 -25.74 -0.79 -11.33
C GLU A 647 -25.01 -0.47 -10.02
N PHE A 648 -23.67 -0.45 -10.06
CA PHE A 648 -22.85 0.07 -8.96
C PHE A 648 -22.55 1.56 -9.14
N ASP A 649 -22.41 2.28 -8.03
CA ASP A 649 -21.88 3.64 -8.10
C ASP A 649 -20.36 3.65 -8.34
N TYR A 650 -19.63 2.68 -7.78
CA TYR A 650 -18.17 2.57 -7.88
C TYR A 650 -17.71 1.18 -8.33
N ALA A 651 -16.75 1.13 -9.25
CA ALA A 651 -15.90 -0.03 -9.49
C ALA A 651 -14.47 0.30 -9.05
N ILE A 652 -13.96 -0.46 -8.08
CA ILE A 652 -12.62 -0.28 -7.51
C ILE A 652 -11.78 -1.50 -7.88
N LEU A 653 -10.79 -1.31 -8.75
CA LEU A 653 -9.83 -2.36 -9.12
C LEU A 653 -8.51 -2.17 -8.36
N ASP A 654 -8.24 -3.03 -7.38
CA ASP A 654 -6.93 -3.07 -6.69
C ASP A 654 -5.95 -3.98 -7.45
N GLU A 655 -4.66 -3.63 -7.40
CA GLU A 655 -3.62 -4.24 -8.22
C GLU A 655 -3.95 -4.25 -9.72
N SER A 656 -4.57 -3.16 -10.20
CA SER A 656 -5.02 -2.99 -11.60
C SER A 656 -3.90 -3.08 -12.63
N SER A 657 -2.64 -2.85 -12.25
CA SER A 657 -1.48 -3.12 -13.11
C SER A 657 -1.28 -4.61 -13.43
N GLN A 658 -1.90 -5.51 -12.66
CA GLN A 658 -1.89 -6.97 -12.86
C GLN A 658 -3.17 -7.49 -13.54
N ILE A 659 -4.11 -6.62 -13.90
CA ILE A 659 -5.36 -6.99 -14.56
C ILE A 659 -5.26 -6.65 -16.06
N TYR A 660 -5.46 -7.65 -16.91
CA TYR A 660 -5.59 -7.43 -18.35
C TYR A 660 -6.82 -6.60 -18.69
N ILE A 661 -6.75 -5.85 -19.80
CA ILE A 661 -7.83 -4.95 -20.25
C ILE A 661 -9.15 -5.73 -20.39
N GLU A 662 -9.08 -6.88 -21.05
CA GLU A 662 -10.20 -7.77 -21.33
C GLU A 662 -10.89 -8.31 -20.07
N ASN A 663 -10.15 -8.45 -18.96
CA ASN A 663 -10.68 -8.89 -17.67
C ASN A 663 -11.20 -7.71 -16.83
N GLY A 664 -10.60 -6.52 -16.97
CA GLY A 664 -10.98 -5.33 -16.22
C GLY A 664 -12.24 -4.64 -16.76
N LEU A 665 -12.35 -4.49 -18.08
CA LEU A 665 -13.47 -3.76 -18.72
C LEU A 665 -14.87 -4.31 -18.36
N PRO A 666 -15.11 -5.64 -18.32
CA PRO A 666 -16.42 -6.16 -17.93
C PRO A 666 -16.84 -5.77 -16.50
N ILE A 667 -15.89 -5.60 -15.58
CA ILE A 667 -16.16 -5.14 -14.20
C ILE A 667 -16.43 -3.64 -14.19
N LEU A 668 -15.60 -2.85 -14.88
CA LEU A 668 -15.75 -1.39 -14.95
C LEU A 668 -17.09 -0.98 -15.59
N TYR A 669 -17.60 -1.77 -16.53
CA TYR A 669 -18.91 -1.58 -17.16
C TYR A 669 -20.09 -1.66 -16.19
N LEU A 670 -19.94 -2.35 -15.04
CA LEU A 670 -20.99 -2.47 -14.04
C LEU A 670 -21.15 -1.21 -13.18
N ALA A 671 -20.25 -0.23 -13.27
CA ALA A 671 -20.25 0.92 -12.37
C ALA A 671 -20.21 2.28 -13.08
N LYS A 672 -20.70 3.31 -12.39
CA LYS A 672 -20.65 4.71 -12.85
C LYS A 672 -19.24 5.29 -12.73
N ARG A 673 -18.63 5.24 -11.55
CA ARG A 673 -17.28 5.77 -11.25
C ARG A 673 -16.23 4.65 -11.25
N LYS A 674 -15.08 4.89 -11.88
CA LYS A 674 -14.01 3.91 -12.10
C LYS A 674 -12.76 4.31 -11.37
N ILE A 675 -12.36 3.50 -10.40
CA ILE A 675 -11.19 3.72 -9.54
C ILE A 675 -10.20 2.59 -9.77
N LEU A 676 -9.00 2.93 -10.24
CA LEU A 676 -7.95 1.96 -10.51
C LEU A 676 -6.77 2.22 -9.57
N ALA A 677 -6.52 1.28 -8.66
CA ALA A 677 -5.37 1.34 -7.76
C ALA A 677 -4.28 0.37 -8.23
N GLY A 678 -3.04 0.81 -8.30
CA GLY A 678 -1.94 -0.04 -8.78
C GLY A 678 -0.62 0.69 -8.93
N ASP A 679 0.34 0.03 -9.60
CA ASP A 679 1.66 0.58 -9.84
C ASP A 679 2.26 0.12 -11.19
N THR A 680 2.44 1.06 -12.11
CA THR A 680 3.02 0.81 -13.44
C THR A 680 4.50 0.41 -13.39
N GLN A 681 5.18 0.70 -12.29
CA GLN A 681 6.58 0.32 -12.05
C GLN A 681 6.73 -1.06 -11.39
N GLN A 682 5.62 -1.73 -11.08
CA GLN A 682 5.60 -3.11 -10.62
C GLN A 682 5.29 -4.07 -11.77
N MET A 683 5.22 -5.37 -11.46
CA MET A 683 4.95 -6.40 -12.44
C MET A 683 3.61 -6.16 -13.12
N LYS A 684 3.67 -6.26 -14.46
CA LYS A 684 2.54 -6.29 -15.38
C LYS A 684 1.89 -7.67 -15.32
N PRO A 685 0.69 -7.85 -15.91
CA PRO A 685 0.03 -9.14 -15.89
C PRO A 685 0.93 -10.16 -16.63
N SER A 686 1.17 -11.31 -16.02
CA SER A 686 2.07 -12.34 -16.55
C SER A 686 1.27 -13.44 -17.25
N ASN A 687 1.60 -13.72 -18.52
CA ASN A 687 1.07 -14.86 -19.25
C ASN A 687 1.76 -16.16 -18.79
N TRP A 688 1.11 -16.89 -17.88
CA TRP A 688 1.64 -18.16 -17.38
C TRP A 688 1.44 -19.32 -18.39
N PHE A 689 0.53 -19.17 -19.37
CA PHE A 689 0.07 -20.29 -20.22
C PHE A 689 -0.11 -19.99 -21.74
N GLY A 690 0.21 -18.77 -22.25
CA GLY A 690 -0.06 -18.45 -23.67
C GLY A 690 0.73 -17.30 -24.32
N ALA A 691 0.63 -17.21 -25.64
CA ALA A 691 1.09 -16.09 -26.46
C ALA A 691 -0.11 -15.19 -26.79
N ARG A 692 -0.04 -13.89 -26.48
CA ARG A 692 -1.09 -12.91 -26.82
C ARG A 692 -1.00 -12.51 -28.30
N GLN A 693 -2.15 -12.23 -28.91
CA GLN A 693 -2.18 -11.55 -30.19
C GLN A 693 -1.98 -10.05 -29.96
N SER A 694 -1.04 -9.45 -30.67
CA SER A 694 -0.80 -8.01 -30.71
C SER A 694 -1.28 -7.46 -32.04
N ASP A 695 -1.91 -6.29 -32.01
CA ASP A 695 -2.23 -5.49 -33.19
C ASP A 695 -1.77 -4.03 -33.01
N ASP A 696 -1.92 -3.22 -34.06
CA ASP A 696 -1.56 -1.80 -34.02
C ASP A 696 -2.57 -0.94 -33.24
N SER A 697 -3.62 -1.54 -32.65
CA SER A 697 -4.59 -0.82 -31.84
C SER A 697 -4.06 -0.53 -30.44
N ILE A 698 -4.64 0.45 -29.76
CA ILE A 698 -4.32 0.75 -28.35
C ILE A 698 -4.53 -0.47 -27.44
N PHE A 699 -5.47 -1.36 -27.77
CA PHE A 699 -5.76 -2.57 -27.01
C PHE A 699 -4.69 -3.66 -27.18
N GLY A 700 -3.98 -3.67 -28.31
CA GLY A 700 -2.86 -4.57 -28.57
C GLY A 700 -1.52 -4.06 -28.05
N GLN A 701 -1.38 -2.74 -27.83
CA GLN A 701 -0.15 -2.10 -27.37
C GLN A 701 -0.03 -1.99 -25.85
N VAL A 702 -1.16 -2.02 -25.13
CA VAL A 702 -1.20 -1.79 -23.69
C VAL A 702 -1.34 -3.11 -22.93
N ASP A 703 -0.50 -3.29 -21.91
CA ASP A 703 -0.39 -4.55 -21.18
C ASP A 703 -1.42 -4.73 -20.05
N SER A 704 -1.91 -3.63 -19.45
CA SER A 704 -2.78 -3.66 -18.27
C SER A 704 -3.92 -2.64 -18.35
N ILE A 705 -5.00 -2.87 -17.60
CA ILE A 705 -6.11 -1.91 -17.51
C ILE A 705 -5.69 -0.57 -16.87
N LEU A 706 -4.68 -0.60 -15.98
CA LEU A 706 -4.09 0.61 -15.40
C LEU A 706 -3.37 1.46 -16.46
N ASP A 707 -2.50 0.83 -17.25
CA ASP A 707 -1.79 1.51 -18.33
C ASP A 707 -2.79 2.08 -19.36
N TYR A 708 -3.90 1.36 -19.60
CA TYR A 708 -4.96 1.80 -20.51
C TYR A 708 -5.65 3.06 -19.97
N ALA A 709 -6.06 3.06 -18.70
CA ALA A 709 -6.67 4.22 -18.06
C ALA A 709 -5.74 5.45 -18.08
N LEU A 710 -4.44 5.25 -17.83
CA LEU A 710 -3.45 6.33 -17.91
C LEU A 710 -3.28 6.85 -19.35
N SER A 711 -3.33 5.98 -20.36
CA SER A 711 -3.25 6.37 -21.78
C SER A 711 -4.45 7.19 -22.25
N LEU A 712 -5.64 6.94 -21.67
CA LEU A 712 -6.84 7.74 -21.89
C LEU A 712 -6.80 9.10 -21.16
N GLY A 713 -5.86 9.28 -20.24
CA GLY A 713 -5.68 10.52 -19.49
C GLY A 713 -6.40 10.59 -18.14
N VAL A 714 -6.90 9.47 -17.62
CA VAL A 714 -7.52 9.41 -16.27
C VAL A 714 -6.58 10.01 -15.24
N TYR A 715 -7.11 10.86 -14.37
CA TYR A 715 -6.30 11.66 -13.43
C TYR A 715 -5.56 10.78 -12.41
N PRO A 716 -4.21 10.79 -12.39
CA PRO A 716 -3.44 9.99 -11.46
C PRO A 716 -3.07 10.76 -10.19
N ILE A 717 -3.14 10.09 -9.04
CA ILE A 717 -2.65 10.60 -7.75
C ILE A 717 -1.61 9.64 -7.21
N LEU A 718 -0.40 10.16 -6.99
CA LEU A 718 0.71 9.40 -6.40
C LEU A 718 0.60 9.41 -4.87
N LEU A 719 0.66 8.23 -4.27
CA LEU A 719 0.88 8.04 -2.84
C LEU A 719 2.38 8.07 -2.56
N ASP A 720 2.83 9.02 -1.73
CA ASP A 720 4.22 9.47 -1.70
C ASP A 720 5.07 8.99 -0.50
N LYS A 721 4.48 8.31 0.50
CA LYS A 721 5.19 7.90 1.73
C LYS A 721 5.23 6.39 1.93
N ASN A 722 6.41 5.84 2.22
CA ASN A 722 6.61 4.43 2.51
C ASN A 722 6.47 4.13 4.02
N TYR A 723 5.41 3.43 4.38
CA TYR A 723 5.17 2.98 5.76
C TYR A 723 5.70 1.56 6.02
N ARG A 724 5.90 0.76 4.97
CA ARG A 724 6.28 -0.66 5.10
C ARG A 724 7.68 -0.89 5.65
N SER A 725 8.69 -0.26 5.06
CA SER A 725 10.09 -0.59 5.34
C SER A 725 10.56 0.14 6.58
N ASN A 726 11.23 -0.58 7.49
CA ASN A 726 11.81 0.00 8.69
C ASN A 726 13.16 0.67 8.42
N HIS A 727 13.73 0.48 7.22
CA HIS A 727 14.95 1.12 6.79
C HIS A 727 14.79 1.78 5.41
N ALA A 728 15.18 3.05 5.29
CA ALA A 728 15.18 3.80 4.04
C ALA A 728 16.13 3.17 3.00
N ALA A 729 17.21 2.54 3.46
CA ALA A 729 18.19 1.83 2.63
C ALA A 729 17.57 0.72 1.76
N LEU A 730 16.49 0.09 2.21
CA LEU A 730 15.76 -0.93 1.45
C LEU A 730 15.05 -0.33 0.23
N MET A 731 14.74 0.98 0.29
CA MET A 731 13.97 1.67 -0.74
C MET A 731 14.78 2.62 -1.62
N THR A 732 16.06 2.85 -1.30
CA THR A 732 16.95 3.76 -2.04
C THR A 732 16.99 3.46 -3.54
N PHE A 733 17.28 2.21 -3.89
CA PHE A 733 17.43 1.82 -5.29
C PHE A 733 16.11 1.97 -6.06
N SER A 734 15.01 1.49 -5.47
CA SER A 734 13.67 1.62 -6.04
C SER A 734 13.26 3.08 -6.24
N SER A 735 13.42 3.92 -5.21
CA SER A 735 13.06 5.35 -5.27
C SER A 735 13.81 6.07 -6.39
N LYS A 736 15.13 5.87 -6.48
CA LYS A 736 15.99 6.51 -7.50
C LYS A 736 15.64 6.07 -8.92
N HIS A 737 15.53 4.76 -9.15
CA HIS A 737 15.51 4.21 -10.50
C HIS A 737 14.10 3.98 -11.08
N PHE A 738 13.08 3.91 -10.24
CA PHE A 738 11.70 3.65 -10.68
C PHE A 738 10.74 4.79 -10.39
N TYR A 739 11.01 5.61 -9.36
CA TYR A 739 10.07 6.64 -8.89
C TYR A 739 10.67 8.05 -8.89
N ASN A 740 11.76 8.30 -9.62
CA ASN A 740 12.38 9.62 -9.77
C ASN A 740 12.56 10.39 -8.44
N SER A 741 12.89 9.65 -7.38
CA SER A 741 13.18 10.21 -6.06
C SER A 741 12.01 10.95 -5.40
N THR A 742 10.76 10.66 -5.80
CA THR A 742 9.54 11.27 -5.23
C THR A 742 8.91 10.47 -4.09
N LEU A 743 9.48 9.31 -3.74
CA LEU A 743 9.00 8.46 -2.66
C LEU A 743 9.76 8.80 -1.37
N ASP A 744 9.05 9.23 -0.34
CA ASP A 744 9.59 9.44 0.99
C ASP A 744 9.72 8.11 1.73
N ALA A 745 10.94 7.78 2.14
CA ALA A 745 11.25 6.68 3.03
C ALA A 745 12.21 7.15 4.13
N ILE A 746 11.92 6.79 5.38
CA ILE A 746 12.72 7.13 6.56
C ILE A 746 12.93 5.88 7.42
N ASP A 747 14.06 5.81 8.13
CA ASP A 747 14.38 4.72 9.06
C ASP A 747 13.49 4.78 10.30
N SER A 748 13.03 3.65 10.83
CA SER A 748 12.30 3.59 12.11
C SER A 748 13.25 3.86 13.28
N ALA A 749 12.79 4.60 14.30
CA ALA A 749 13.62 4.99 15.44
C ALA A 749 14.18 3.80 16.23
N ASP A 750 13.46 2.68 16.26
CA ASP A 750 13.71 1.48 17.05
C ASP A 750 14.30 0.29 16.26
N SER A 751 14.62 0.46 14.97
CA SER A 751 15.02 -0.67 14.13
C SER A 751 16.41 -1.26 14.51
N TRP A 752 16.49 -2.58 14.57
CA TRP A 752 17.62 -3.35 15.13
C TRP A 752 18.73 -3.75 14.15
N SER A 753 18.50 -3.65 12.83
CA SER A 753 19.46 -4.15 11.85
C SER A 753 20.58 -3.14 11.58
N THR A 754 21.82 -3.52 11.89
CA THR A 754 23.01 -2.73 11.52
C THR A 754 23.29 -2.74 10.01
N ASN A 755 22.73 -3.71 9.29
CA ASN A 755 22.92 -3.84 7.84
C ASN A 755 21.62 -4.34 7.17
N PRO A 756 20.71 -3.42 6.78
CA PRO A 756 19.43 -3.78 6.18
C PRO A 756 19.56 -4.47 4.81
N VAL A 757 20.68 -4.23 4.09
CA VAL A 757 20.99 -4.92 2.83
C VAL A 757 22.34 -5.62 2.98
N GLU A 758 22.32 -6.89 3.37
CA GLU A 758 23.51 -7.72 3.49
C GLU A 758 23.79 -8.46 2.19
N VAL A 759 25.06 -8.49 1.78
CA VAL A 759 25.47 -9.15 0.54
C VAL A 759 26.53 -10.19 0.88
N ILE A 760 26.27 -11.45 0.51
CA ILE A 760 27.17 -12.58 0.76
C ILE A 760 27.62 -13.12 -0.60
N GLU A 761 28.92 -12.97 -0.88
CA GLU A 761 29.54 -13.57 -2.07
C GLU A 761 29.80 -15.07 -1.86
N VAL A 762 29.13 -15.91 -2.67
CA VAL A 762 29.30 -17.36 -2.62
C VAL A 762 30.38 -17.76 -3.63
N LYS A 763 31.61 -17.96 -3.12
CA LYS A 763 32.82 -18.19 -3.95
C LYS A 763 32.77 -19.48 -4.78
N ASP A 764 32.19 -20.55 -4.24
CA ASP A 764 32.11 -21.86 -4.90
C ASP A 764 30.81 -22.05 -5.70
N GLY A 765 30.08 -20.96 -5.96
CA GLY A 765 28.86 -21.01 -6.76
C GLY A 765 29.15 -21.26 -8.23
N VAL A 766 28.38 -22.17 -8.83
CA VAL A 766 28.44 -22.45 -10.26
C VAL A 766 27.02 -22.56 -10.79
N TRP A 767 26.75 -21.88 -11.90
CA TRP A 767 25.48 -21.97 -12.60
C TRP A 767 25.49 -23.22 -13.51
N GLU A 768 24.78 -24.26 -13.07
CA GLU A 768 24.70 -25.52 -13.80
C GLU A 768 23.24 -25.97 -13.90
N ASN A 769 22.77 -26.33 -15.10
CA ASN A 769 21.37 -26.72 -15.33
C ASN A 769 20.35 -25.70 -14.80
N GLN A 770 20.67 -24.40 -14.96
CA GLN A 770 19.86 -23.26 -14.51
C GLN A 770 19.69 -23.12 -12.99
N LYS A 771 20.60 -23.72 -12.20
CA LYS A 771 20.60 -23.64 -10.73
C LYS A 771 22.01 -23.43 -10.19
N ASN A 772 22.10 -22.96 -8.95
CA ASN A 772 23.35 -22.85 -8.19
C ASN A 772 23.19 -23.56 -6.85
N VAL A 773 23.89 -24.69 -6.73
CA VAL A 773 23.77 -25.58 -5.56
C VAL A 773 24.38 -24.94 -4.31
N ALA A 774 25.48 -24.21 -4.44
CA ALA A 774 26.14 -23.57 -3.31
C ALA A 774 25.27 -22.46 -2.72
N GLU A 775 24.71 -21.59 -3.55
CA GLU A 775 23.76 -20.56 -3.11
C GLU A 775 22.51 -21.17 -2.47
N ALA A 776 21.94 -22.23 -3.07
CA ALA A 776 20.74 -22.89 -2.53
C ALA A 776 20.96 -23.45 -1.12
N LYS A 777 22.10 -24.10 -0.88
CA LYS A 777 22.46 -24.62 0.45
C LYS A 777 22.67 -23.49 1.45
N LYS A 778 23.35 -22.41 1.05
CA LYS A 778 23.57 -21.25 1.93
C LYS A 778 22.27 -20.52 2.28
N ALA A 779 21.32 -20.43 1.34
CA ALA A 779 20.00 -19.88 1.60
C ALA A 779 19.24 -20.66 2.68
N ILE A 780 19.30 -21.99 2.63
CA ILE A 780 18.67 -22.87 3.62
C ILE A 780 19.34 -22.72 4.99
N GLU A 781 20.67 -22.68 5.05
CA GLU A 781 21.42 -22.46 6.29
C GLU A 781 21.00 -21.15 6.98
N ILE A 782 20.97 -20.05 6.22
CA ILE A 782 20.56 -18.73 6.73
C ILE A 782 19.08 -18.74 7.15
N ALA A 783 18.21 -19.42 6.40
CA ALA A 783 16.80 -19.52 6.75
C ALA A 783 16.61 -20.24 8.11
N ILE A 784 17.38 -21.29 8.38
CA ILE A 784 17.35 -22.02 9.65
C ILE A 784 17.84 -21.13 10.80
N GLU A 785 18.97 -20.45 10.62
CA GLU A 785 19.57 -19.55 11.64
C GLU A 785 18.64 -18.39 12.04
N ASN A 786 17.77 -17.98 11.13
CA ASN A 786 16.88 -16.83 11.31
C ASN A 786 15.43 -17.21 11.59
N LEU A 787 15.09 -18.51 11.58
CA LEU A 787 13.72 -18.99 11.75
C LEU A 787 13.11 -18.57 13.10
N ASN A 788 13.91 -18.39 14.15
CA ASN A 788 13.43 -17.93 15.46
C ASN A 788 13.53 -16.42 15.65
N LYS A 789 14.24 -15.70 14.78
CA LYS A 789 14.48 -14.25 14.89
C LYS A 789 13.41 -13.42 14.20
N TYR A 790 12.82 -13.95 13.13
CA TYR A 790 11.81 -13.27 12.32
C TYR A 790 10.49 -14.04 12.34
N GLU A 791 9.38 -13.33 12.24
CA GLU A 791 8.05 -13.92 12.19
C GLU A 791 7.74 -14.48 10.81
N LYS A 792 8.16 -13.77 9.76
CA LYS A 792 7.96 -14.20 8.38
C LYS A 792 9.25 -14.07 7.56
N ILE A 793 9.55 -15.11 6.78
CA ILE A 793 10.74 -15.21 5.93
C ILE A 793 10.33 -15.56 4.50
N ILE A 794 10.95 -14.92 3.51
CA ILE A 794 10.85 -15.31 2.10
C ILE A 794 12.24 -15.75 1.61
N ILE A 795 12.34 -16.94 1.02
CA ILE A 795 13.46 -17.30 0.15
C ILE A 795 13.06 -16.97 -1.29
N LEU A 796 13.74 -15.98 -1.87
CA LEU A 796 13.52 -15.48 -3.21
C LEU A 796 14.56 -16.02 -4.17
N ALA A 797 14.14 -16.80 -5.16
CA ALA A 797 14.99 -17.26 -6.25
C ALA A 797 14.82 -16.43 -7.53
N PHE A 798 15.91 -16.04 -8.19
CA PHE A 798 15.84 -15.24 -9.42
C PHE A 798 15.42 -16.02 -10.67
N ASN A 799 15.19 -17.33 -10.54
CA ASN A 799 14.59 -18.16 -11.59
C ASN A 799 13.81 -19.34 -10.97
N GLY A 800 12.85 -19.88 -11.72
CA GLY A 800 12.00 -20.97 -11.26
C GLY A 800 12.74 -22.29 -10.97
N LYS A 801 13.82 -22.61 -11.70
CA LYS A 801 14.59 -23.86 -11.48
C LYS A 801 15.33 -23.87 -10.15
N GLN A 802 15.84 -22.70 -9.75
CA GLN A 802 16.44 -22.50 -8.44
C GLN A 802 15.40 -22.62 -7.32
N SER A 803 14.21 -22.02 -7.50
CA SER A 803 13.09 -22.16 -6.56
C SER A 803 12.68 -23.64 -6.39
N ASP A 804 12.42 -24.34 -7.50
CA ASP A 804 12.07 -25.78 -7.52
C ASP A 804 13.12 -26.62 -6.76
N TYR A 805 14.40 -26.30 -6.96
CA TYR A 805 15.50 -27.03 -6.32
C TYR A 805 15.57 -26.79 -4.80
N ILE A 806 15.34 -25.56 -4.35
CA ILE A 806 15.28 -25.21 -2.93
C ILE A 806 14.08 -25.90 -2.26
N THR A 807 12.90 -25.85 -2.87
CA THR A 807 11.70 -26.55 -2.37
C THR A 807 11.94 -28.05 -2.26
N TRP A 808 12.56 -28.65 -3.28
CA TRP A 808 12.92 -30.06 -3.27
C TRP A 808 13.92 -30.41 -2.16
N LEU A 809 14.93 -29.57 -1.91
CA LEU A 809 15.89 -29.78 -0.82
C LEU A 809 15.19 -29.72 0.55
N ILE A 810 14.29 -28.76 0.74
CA ILE A 810 13.55 -28.58 1.99
C ILE A 810 12.68 -29.79 2.30
N PHE A 811 11.78 -30.18 1.39
CA PHE A 811 10.87 -31.32 1.61
C PHE A 811 11.59 -32.66 1.70
N ARG A 812 12.85 -32.74 1.24
CA ARG A 812 13.65 -33.96 1.34
C ARG A 812 14.40 -34.05 2.67
N ASN A 813 15.00 -32.96 3.14
CA ASN A 813 16.02 -33.01 4.19
C ASN A 813 15.75 -32.09 5.41
N HIS A 814 14.79 -31.16 5.34
CA HIS A 814 14.60 -30.10 6.35
C HIS A 814 13.15 -30.05 6.86
N PRO A 815 12.75 -30.97 7.75
CA PRO A 815 11.38 -31.03 8.29
C PRO A 815 10.98 -29.74 9.03
N GLU A 816 11.91 -29.07 9.69
CA GLU A 816 11.70 -27.78 10.37
C GLU A 816 11.25 -26.67 9.42
N LEU A 817 11.85 -26.61 8.23
CA LEU A 817 11.45 -25.65 7.19
C LEU A 817 10.16 -26.08 6.48
N GLU A 818 9.94 -27.39 6.29
CA GLU A 818 8.64 -27.91 5.79
C GLU A 818 7.49 -27.50 6.72
N GLU A 819 7.68 -27.59 8.04
CA GLU A 819 6.68 -27.14 9.01
C GLU A 819 6.46 -25.62 8.96
N ALA A 820 7.53 -24.84 8.80
CA ALA A 820 7.44 -23.40 8.62
C ALA A 820 6.67 -23.01 7.35
N ILE A 821 6.83 -23.76 6.24
CA ILE A 821 6.05 -23.58 5.01
C ILE A 821 4.57 -23.85 5.26
N LYS A 822 4.24 -24.95 5.94
CA LYS A 822 2.84 -25.29 6.29
C LYS A 822 2.19 -24.24 7.18
N LYS A 823 2.95 -23.63 8.09
CA LYS A 823 2.51 -22.53 8.95
C LYS A 823 2.53 -21.15 8.25
N ARG A 824 2.90 -21.09 6.97
CA ARG A 824 3.10 -19.84 6.20
C ARG A 824 4.09 -18.85 6.83
N LYS A 825 4.97 -19.35 7.69
CA LYS A 825 6.11 -18.61 8.27
C LYS A 825 7.26 -18.47 7.27
N LEU A 826 7.49 -19.51 6.47
CA LEU A 826 8.46 -19.51 5.38
C LEU A 826 7.73 -19.60 4.04
N LEU A 827 8.05 -18.69 3.12
CA LEU A 827 7.58 -18.74 1.74
C LEU A 827 8.77 -18.92 0.80
N ILE A 828 8.60 -19.77 -0.21
CA ILE A 828 9.57 -19.93 -1.30
C ILE A 828 8.93 -19.34 -2.54
N ARG A 829 9.56 -18.31 -3.10
CA ARG A 829 9.08 -17.59 -4.28
C ARG A 829 10.20 -17.44 -5.28
N ASN A 830 9.81 -17.33 -6.55
CA ASN A 830 10.70 -16.84 -7.59
C ASN A 830 10.37 -15.37 -7.90
N ILE A 831 11.24 -14.72 -8.67
CA ILE A 831 11.07 -13.32 -9.06
C ILE A 831 9.76 -13.06 -9.84
N GLU A 832 9.22 -14.08 -10.50
CA GLU A 832 8.00 -14.01 -11.32
C GLU A 832 6.73 -14.09 -10.47
N ASN A 833 6.79 -14.67 -9.27
CA ASN A 833 5.60 -14.92 -8.45
C ASN A 833 5.68 -14.39 -7.00
N ILE A 834 6.69 -13.58 -6.66
CA ILE A 834 6.80 -12.96 -5.32
C ILE A 834 5.83 -11.79 -5.10
N GLN A 835 5.16 -11.30 -6.13
CA GLN A 835 4.32 -10.10 -6.01
C GLN A 835 3.14 -10.32 -5.05
N GLY A 836 2.93 -9.38 -4.13
CA GLY A 836 1.90 -9.43 -3.09
C GLY A 836 2.40 -10.04 -1.78
N ASP A 837 3.45 -10.85 -1.82
CA ASP A 837 4.11 -11.31 -0.61
C ASP A 837 5.00 -10.23 -0.01
N GLU A 838 5.18 -10.28 1.30
CA GLU A 838 6.10 -9.46 2.08
C GLU A 838 6.56 -10.25 3.30
N ALA A 839 7.77 -9.97 3.78
CA ALA A 839 8.38 -10.63 4.92
C ALA A 839 9.34 -9.70 5.66
N ASP A 840 9.58 -10.02 6.93
CA ASP A 840 10.53 -9.27 7.76
C ASP A 840 11.96 -9.47 7.20
N LEU A 841 12.27 -10.73 6.85
CA LEU A 841 13.52 -11.14 6.20
C LEU A 841 13.27 -11.70 4.79
N VAL A 842 13.99 -11.16 3.81
CA VAL A 842 14.08 -11.72 2.44
C VAL A 842 15.48 -12.24 2.18
N ILE A 843 15.60 -13.51 1.83
CA ILE A 843 16.85 -14.17 1.44
C ILE A 843 16.81 -14.38 -0.07
N ALA A 844 17.54 -13.55 -0.83
CA ALA A 844 17.57 -13.58 -2.28
C ALA A 844 18.75 -14.42 -2.79
N THR A 845 18.51 -15.36 -3.70
CA THR A 845 19.53 -16.13 -4.44
C THR A 845 19.45 -15.81 -5.92
N LEU A 846 20.55 -15.27 -6.47
CA LEU A 846 20.64 -14.89 -7.88
C LEU A 846 20.83 -16.10 -8.79
N ALA A 847 21.52 -17.13 -8.30
CA ALA A 847 21.97 -18.32 -8.98
C ALA A 847 22.98 -18.12 -10.13
N TYR A 848 23.09 -16.91 -10.70
CA TYR A 848 23.96 -16.64 -11.84
C TYR A 848 25.44 -16.54 -11.46
N ASP A 849 26.31 -16.93 -12.39
CA ASP A 849 27.76 -16.79 -12.34
C ASP A 849 28.29 -16.06 -13.59
N LYS A 850 29.62 -15.85 -13.67
CA LYS A 850 30.27 -15.18 -14.82
C LYS A 850 30.10 -15.88 -16.17
N ASN A 851 29.82 -17.18 -16.18
CA ASN A 851 29.66 -17.98 -17.41
C ASN A 851 28.21 -18.04 -17.88
N THR A 852 27.29 -17.54 -17.06
CA THR A 852 25.87 -17.52 -17.33
C THR A 852 25.58 -16.62 -18.53
N LYS A 853 24.82 -17.12 -19.50
CA LYS A 853 24.29 -16.30 -20.60
C LYS A 853 23.12 -15.44 -20.11
N ILE A 854 23.44 -14.37 -19.37
CA ILE A 854 22.46 -13.54 -18.66
C ILE A 854 21.38 -12.95 -19.56
N GLY A 855 21.67 -12.72 -20.85
CA GLY A 855 20.70 -12.21 -21.82
C GLY A 855 19.46 -13.09 -22.03
N TYR A 856 19.49 -14.38 -21.63
CA TYR A 856 18.31 -15.26 -21.70
C TYR A 856 17.57 -15.40 -20.36
N SER A 857 18.10 -14.81 -19.29
CA SER A 857 17.49 -14.84 -17.96
C SER A 857 16.25 -13.96 -17.90
N TYR A 858 15.39 -14.20 -16.90
CA TYR A 858 14.15 -13.44 -16.74
C TYR A 858 14.40 -11.94 -16.51
N VAL A 859 15.41 -11.60 -15.70
CA VAL A 859 15.78 -10.20 -15.39
C VAL A 859 16.28 -9.40 -16.60
N ALA A 860 16.67 -10.08 -17.68
CA ALA A 860 17.12 -9.44 -18.91
C ALA A 860 15.99 -9.20 -19.92
N ARG A 861 14.83 -9.87 -19.77
CA ARG A 861 13.71 -9.79 -20.72
C ARG A 861 12.84 -8.55 -20.45
N PRO A 862 11.99 -8.13 -21.42
CA PRO A 862 11.00 -7.09 -21.17
C PRO A 862 10.15 -7.38 -19.93
N GLY A 863 10.10 -6.42 -19.01
CA GLY A 863 9.41 -6.57 -17.71
C GLY A 863 10.32 -7.09 -16.59
N GLY A 864 11.55 -7.50 -16.90
CA GLY A 864 12.55 -7.93 -15.93
C GLY A 864 12.89 -6.84 -14.89
N LYS A 865 12.93 -5.56 -15.30
CA LYS A 865 13.13 -4.44 -14.37
C LYS A 865 11.99 -4.29 -13.37
N ASN A 866 10.75 -4.49 -13.81
CA ASN A 866 9.56 -4.39 -12.98
C ASN A 866 9.53 -5.50 -11.93
N ALA A 867 9.89 -6.72 -12.34
CA ALA A 867 10.01 -7.85 -11.43
C ALA A 867 11.17 -7.69 -10.44
N LEU A 868 12.29 -7.07 -10.86
CA LEU A 868 13.37 -6.70 -9.96
C LEU A 868 12.90 -5.67 -8.91
N ASN A 869 12.23 -4.60 -9.31
CA ASN A 869 11.67 -3.60 -8.39
C ASN A 869 10.73 -4.25 -7.36
N VAL A 870 9.88 -5.16 -7.85
CA VAL A 870 9.00 -5.97 -7.02
C VAL A 870 9.79 -6.82 -6.04
N ALA A 871 10.81 -7.55 -6.47
CA ALA A 871 11.64 -8.41 -5.63
C ALA A 871 12.36 -7.64 -4.50
N ILE A 872 12.98 -6.52 -4.82
CA ILE A 872 13.83 -5.78 -3.85
C ILE A 872 13.01 -4.97 -2.84
N SER A 873 11.71 -4.80 -3.05
CA SER A 873 10.79 -4.05 -2.18
C SER A 873 9.95 -4.93 -1.24
N ARG A 874 10.30 -6.22 -1.11
CA ARG A 874 9.54 -7.22 -0.31
C ARG A 874 9.98 -7.31 1.15
N ALA A 875 11.18 -6.82 1.46
CA ALA A 875 11.73 -6.84 2.80
C ALA A 875 11.19 -5.67 3.64
N LYS A 876 10.75 -5.97 4.87
CA LYS A 876 10.41 -4.94 5.87
C LYS A 876 11.63 -4.50 6.68
N ASP A 877 12.44 -5.47 7.12
CA ASP A 877 13.58 -5.22 8.01
C ASP A 877 14.92 -5.50 7.33
N LYS A 878 15.04 -6.65 6.67
CA LYS A 878 16.34 -7.08 6.15
C LYS A 878 16.23 -7.85 4.84
N MET A 879 17.14 -7.55 3.92
CA MET A 879 17.40 -8.31 2.71
C MET A 879 18.82 -8.87 2.74
N ILE A 880 18.95 -10.19 2.59
CA ILE A 880 20.24 -10.87 2.44
C ILE A 880 20.33 -11.36 0.99
N VAL A 881 21.32 -10.88 0.23
CA VAL A 881 21.53 -11.25 -1.17
C VAL A 881 22.73 -12.19 -1.28
N LEU A 882 22.46 -13.40 -1.74
CA LEU A 882 23.45 -14.41 -2.12
C LEU A 882 23.75 -14.27 -3.60
N LYS A 883 25.01 -13.98 -3.93
CA LYS A 883 25.44 -13.80 -5.32
C LYS A 883 26.79 -14.46 -5.59
N THR A 884 26.95 -14.97 -6.80
CA THR A 884 28.25 -15.34 -7.38
C THR A 884 28.66 -14.41 -8.52
N ILE A 885 27.70 -13.96 -9.35
CA ILE A 885 27.91 -13.00 -10.44
C ILE A 885 28.31 -11.61 -9.93
N LYS A 886 29.22 -10.91 -10.63
CA LYS A 886 29.60 -9.51 -10.38
C LYS A 886 29.04 -8.58 -11.46
N SER A 887 28.91 -7.30 -11.12
CA SER A 887 28.51 -6.25 -12.07
C SER A 887 29.44 -6.17 -13.29
N SER A 888 30.74 -6.36 -13.07
CA SER A 888 31.80 -6.36 -14.07
C SER A 888 31.73 -7.56 -15.02
N ASP A 889 31.04 -8.64 -14.66
CA ASP A 889 30.81 -9.79 -15.53
C ASP A 889 29.76 -9.50 -16.62
N ILE A 890 29.00 -8.39 -16.50
CA ILE A 890 27.99 -7.97 -17.47
C ILE A 890 28.58 -6.91 -18.42
N PRO A 891 28.89 -7.26 -19.69
CA PRO A 891 29.50 -6.34 -20.64
C PRO A 891 28.53 -5.22 -21.05
N LEU A 892 29.03 -3.99 -21.09
CA LEU A 892 28.28 -2.84 -21.62
C LEU A 892 28.31 -2.91 -23.16
N THR A 893 27.13 -3.08 -23.76
CA THR A 893 26.97 -3.00 -25.22
C THR A 893 26.03 -1.84 -25.57
N PRO A 894 26.23 -1.13 -26.70
CA PRO A 894 25.38 -0.01 -27.09
C PRO A 894 23.89 -0.38 -27.21
N ASN A 895 23.60 -1.62 -27.62
CA ASN A 895 22.25 -2.15 -27.82
C ASN A 895 21.71 -2.91 -26.58
N MET A 896 22.30 -2.71 -25.41
CA MET A 896 21.87 -3.38 -24.18
C MET A 896 20.42 -2.99 -23.84
N GLN A 897 19.59 -3.99 -23.60
CA GLN A 897 18.19 -3.79 -23.17
C GLN A 897 18.15 -3.07 -21.82
N ASP A 898 17.19 -2.17 -21.65
CA ASP A 898 17.07 -1.35 -20.44
C ASP A 898 16.86 -2.19 -19.17
N ASP A 899 16.16 -3.32 -19.27
CA ASP A 899 15.99 -4.27 -18.17
C ASP A 899 17.34 -4.78 -17.64
N LEU A 900 18.22 -5.22 -18.53
CA LEU A 900 19.55 -5.69 -18.16
C LEU A 900 20.44 -4.54 -17.63
N LYS A 901 20.29 -3.31 -18.16
CA LYS A 901 21.01 -2.14 -17.62
C LYS A 901 20.63 -1.87 -16.17
N ILE A 902 19.34 -1.95 -15.85
CA ILE A 902 18.84 -1.75 -14.48
C ILE A 902 19.34 -2.86 -13.56
N PHE A 903 19.32 -4.12 -14.00
CA PHE A 903 19.89 -5.23 -13.22
C PHE A 903 21.38 -5.03 -12.94
N LYS A 904 22.16 -4.59 -13.95
CA LYS A 904 23.57 -4.25 -13.76
C LYS A 904 23.76 -3.13 -12.72
N LYS A 905 23.00 -2.03 -12.82
CA LYS A 905 23.03 -0.93 -11.83
C LYS A 905 22.70 -1.41 -10.42
N TRP A 906 21.81 -2.39 -10.29
CA TRP A 906 21.49 -2.98 -9.00
C TRP A 906 22.66 -3.81 -8.45
N LEU A 907 23.36 -4.58 -9.28
CA LEU A 907 24.59 -5.26 -8.86
C LEU A 907 25.68 -4.25 -8.45
N ASP A 908 25.83 -3.14 -9.18
CA ASP A 908 26.74 -2.05 -8.81
C ASP A 908 26.37 -1.52 -7.41
N PHE A 909 25.08 -1.27 -7.15
CA PHE A 909 24.58 -0.84 -5.84
C PHE A 909 24.88 -1.84 -4.72
N LEU A 910 24.73 -3.15 -4.97
CA LEU A 910 25.06 -4.19 -4.01
C LEU A 910 26.57 -4.28 -3.72
N GLU A 911 27.42 -3.92 -4.67
CA GLU A 911 28.88 -3.96 -4.53
C GLU A 911 29.46 -2.74 -3.80
N LEU A 912 28.66 -1.68 -3.62
CA LEU A 912 29.07 -0.54 -2.79
C LEU A 912 29.26 -0.95 -1.33
N SER A 913 30.21 -0.28 -0.68
CA SER A 913 30.33 -0.32 0.78
C SER A 913 29.06 0.20 1.45
N ILE A 914 28.91 -0.11 2.74
CA ILE A 914 27.78 0.40 3.53
C ILE A 914 27.74 1.94 3.45
N GLU A 915 28.90 2.59 3.55
CA GLU A 915 29.06 4.04 3.38
C GLU A 915 28.68 4.52 1.97
N GLY A 916 29.10 3.82 0.92
CA GLY A 916 28.75 4.20 -0.46
C GLY A 916 27.24 4.14 -0.73
N ARG A 917 26.52 3.17 -0.14
CA ARG A 917 25.06 3.11 -0.21
C ARG A 917 24.39 4.23 0.60
N ARG A 918 25.02 4.69 1.69
CA ARG A 918 24.57 5.85 2.47
C ARG A 918 24.73 7.16 1.73
N THR A 919 25.84 7.36 1.01
CA THR A 919 26.00 8.57 0.18
C THR A 919 24.93 8.61 -0.90
N LEU A 920 24.66 7.47 -1.54
CA LEU A 920 23.56 7.35 -2.48
C LEU A 920 22.21 7.67 -1.85
N LEU A 921 21.93 7.27 -0.60
CA LEU A 921 20.70 7.67 0.09
C LEU A 921 20.50 9.19 0.09
N LYS A 922 21.54 9.96 0.40
CA LYS A 922 21.49 11.43 0.40
C LYS A 922 21.22 12.02 -1.00
N ASP A 923 21.81 11.43 -2.04
CA ASP A 923 21.67 11.89 -3.43
C ASP A 923 20.40 11.36 -4.12
N SER A 924 19.79 10.30 -3.59
CA SER A 924 18.72 9.55 -4.25
C SER A 924 17.33 9.99 -3.87
N PHE A 925 17.18 10.87 -2.89
CA PHE A 925 15.92 11.57 -2.64
C PHE A 925 16.09 13.00 -3.14
N LYS A 926 15.05 13.56 -3.78
CA LYS A 926 15.07 14.99 -4.05
C LYS A 926 15.14 15.62 -2.67
N GLN A 927 16.29 16.22 -2.33
CA GLN A 927 16.22 17.27 -1.33
C GLN A 927 15.17 18.23 -1.88
N PRO A 928 14.20 18.69 -1.04
CA PRO A 928 13.42 19.84 -1.46
C PRO A 928 14.44 20.80 -2.03
N GLU A 929 14.20 21.33 -3.24
CA GLU A 929 14.92 22.53 -3.63
C GLU A 929 14.85 23.36 -2.38
N ILE A 930 16.01 23.62 -1.78
CA ILE A 930 16.12 24.72 -0.86
C ILE A 930 15.78 25.84 -1.83
N VAL A 931 14.48 26.14 -1.93
CA VAL A 931 14.03 27.49 -2.14
C VAL A 931 14.92 28.16 -1.13
N ASN A 932 15.93 28.88 -1.62
CA ASN A 932 16.68 29.81 -0.83
C ASN A 932 15.64 30.85 -0.39
N GLN A 933 14.66 30.45 0.42
CA GLN A 933 14.17 31.21 1.52
C GLN A 933 15.43 31.40 2.33
N VAL A 934 16.18 32.43 1.94
CA VAL A 934 17.04 33.17 2.83
C VAL A 934 16.25 33.20 4.13
N LEU A 935 16.71 32.45 5.14
CA LEU A 935 16.07 32.44 6.46
C LEU A 935 15.85 33.90 6.78
N THR A 936 14.59 34.30 6.87
CA THR A 936 14.29 35.70 7.19
C THR A 936 14.96 35.97 8.54
N GLU A 937 15.49 37.17 8.78
CA GLU A 937 16.08 37.48 10.11
C GLU A 937 15.09 37.18 11.26
N LYS A 938 13.79 37.18 10.94
CA LYS A 938 12.67 36.76 11.80
C LYS A 938 12.74 35.29 12.27
N GLU A 939 13.27 34.35 11.51
CA GLU A 939 13.31 32.92 11.88
C GLU A 939 14.61 32.52 12.59
N LYS A 940 15.70 33.24 12.28
CA LYS A 940 17.05 32.95 12.77
C LYS A 940 17.17 33.04 14.29
N TRP A 941 16.66 34.12 14.89
CA TRP A 941 16.76 34.34 16.33
C TRP A 941 16.04 33.24 17.14
N PHE A 942 14.87 32.81 16.67
CA PHE A 942 14.05 31.81 17.34
C PHE A 942 14.67 30.41 17.29
N LYS A 943 15.07 29.95 16.10
CA LYS A 943 15.73 28.64 15.94
C LYS A 943 17.04 28.59 16.76
N LEU A 944 17.81 29.69 16.79
CA LEU A 944 19.02 29.81 17.59
C LEU A 944 18.73 29.75 19.09
N ALA A 945 17.74 30.50 19.57
CA ALA A 945 17.32 30.49 20.97
C ALA A 945 16.93 29.08 21.45
N VAL A 946 16.14 28.36 20.66
CA VAL A 946 15.73 26.97 20.97
C VAL A 946 16.94 26.04 20.99
N TYR A 947 17.81 26.13 19.98
CA TYR A 947 19.01 25.30 19.88
C TYR A 947 19.95 25.49 21.09
N THR A 948 20.21 26.74 21.48
CA THR A 948 21.06 27.04 22.64
C THR A 948 20.52 26.42 23.92
N TYR A 949 19.21 26.55 24.17
CA TYR A 949 18.56 25.95 25.34
C TYR A 949 18.66 24.41 25.34
N LEU A 950 18.34 23.76 24.22
CA LEU A 950 18.42 22.31 24.09
C LEU A 950 19.85 21.79 24.28
N ARG A 951 20.84 22.53 23.78
CA ARG A 951 22.26 22.22 23.96
C ARG A 951 22.69 22.31 25.42
N GLU A 952 22.26 23.33 26.15
CA GLU A 952 22.54 23.47 27.59
C GLU A 952 21.98 22.30 28.40
N LEU A 953 20.80 21.78 28.04
CA LEU A 953 20.25 20.57 28.64
C LEU A 953 21.04 19.32 28.27
N ALA A 954 21.40 19.17 26.99
CA ALA A 954 22.12 18.01 26.48
C ALA A 954 23.51 17.84 27.11
N VAL A 955 24.26 18.93 27.29
CA VAL A 955 25.62 18.92 27.88
C VAL A 955 25.64 18.39 29.32
N GLN A 956 24.52 18.47 30.04
CA GLN A 956 24.42 17.96 31.41
C GLN A 956 24.27 16.43 31.48
N ILE A 957 24.06 15.77 30.33
CA ILE A 957 23.79 14.33 30.24
C ILE A 957 25.02 13.59 29.68
N PRO A 958 25.52 12.54 30.35
CA PRO A 958 26.62 11.74 29.83
C PRO A 958 26.28 11.07 28.49
N ASN A 959 27.24 11.02 27.56
CA ASN A 959 27.10 10.41 26.22
C ASN A 959 25.93 10.95 25.38
N CYS A 960 25.56 12.21 25.61
CA CYS A 960 24.52 12.90 24.88
C CYS A 960 25.12 13.73 23.74
N GLU A 961 24.59 13.58 22.52
CA GLU A 961 25.04 14.33 21.33
C GLU A 961 23.83 15.00 20.68
N ILE A 962 24.01 16.24 20.22
CA ILE A 962 22.98 17.03 19.52
C ILE A 962 23.36 17.21 18.06
N PHE A 963 22.42 16.95 17.15
CA PHE A 963 22.57 17.08 15.71
C PHE A 963 21.56 18.06 15.14
N ARG A 964 21.97 18.79 14.10
CA ARG A 964 21.13 19.71 13.32
C ARG A 964 20.90 19.15 11.93
N ASP A 965 19.79 19.54 11.31
CA ASP A 965 19.41 19.14 9.94
C ASP A 965 19.60 17.63 9.75
N TYR A 966 19.17 16.87 10.76
CA TYR A 966 19.46 15.46 10.90
C TYR A 966 18.69 14.68 9.82
N VAL A 967 19.44 14.18 8.84
CA VAL A 967 18.91 13.42 7.72
C VAL A 967 18.47 12.03 8.19
N VAL A 968 17.19 11.74 8.03
CA VAL A 968 16.60 10.42 8.25
C VAL A 968 16.07 9.92 6.92
N GLY A 969 16.86 9.13 6.19
CA GLY A 969 16.51 8.68 4.85
C GLY A 969 16.29 9.83 3.87
N SER A 970 15.03 10.03 3.47
CA SER A 970 14.58 11.05 2.52
C SER A 970 14.22 12.41 3.13
N MET A 971 14.05 12.48 4.45
CA MET A 971 13.58 13.69 5.14
C MET A 971 14.59 14.16 6.18
N THR A 972 14.40 15.39 6.67
CA THR A 972 15.23 15.99 7.72
C THR A 972 14.42 16.32 8.96
N LEU A 973 15.00 16.04 10.12
CA LEU A 973 14.59 16.60 11.41
C LEU A 973 15.44 17.84 11.69
N ASP A 974 14.83 18.90 12.22
CA ASP A 974 15.56 20.16 12.44
C ASP A 974 16.64 19.97 13.53
N ILE A 975 16.29 19.31 14.64
CA ILE A 975 17.22 18.96 15.73
C ILE A 975 16.94 17.54 16.23
N VAL A 976 18.01 16.77 16.48
CA VAL A 976 17.92 15.45 17.14
C VAL A 976 18.93 15.39 18.28
N ILE A 977 18.47 14.99 19.46
CA ILE A 977 19.31 14.67 20.61
C ILE A 977 19.39 13.15 20.74
N THR A 978 20.60 12.63 20.84
CA THR A 978 20.88 11.22 20.98
C THR A 978 21.56 10.93 22.32
N ILE A 979 21.31 9.75 22.88
CA ILE A 979 22.01 9.24 24.07
C ILE A 979 22.61 7.89 23.69
N ASN A 980 23.93 7.71 23.89
CA ASN A 980 24.66 6.54 23.40
C ASN A 980 24.43 6.28 21.90
N LYS A 981 24.33 7.36 21.11
CA LYS A 981 24.03 7.34 19.66
C LYS A 981 22.63 6.90 19.27
N ILE A 982 21.73 6.62 20.23
CA ILE A 982 20.34 6.28 19.95
C ILE A 982 19.51 7.58 20.00
N PRO A 983 18.66 7.88 18.99
CA PRO A 983 17.76 9.02 19.05
C PRO A 983 16.92 8.98 20.33
N TYR A 984 17.05 10.03 21.15
CA TYR A 984 16.32 10.18 22.39
C TYR A 984 15.11 11.11 22.20
N LYS A 985 15.37 12.33 21.72
CA LYS A 985 14.33 13.34 21.44
C LYS A 985 14.59 14.02 20.11
N SER A 986 13.52 14.24 19.34
CA SER A 986 13.57 14.88 18.03
C SER A 986 12.71 16.13 18.03
N PHE A 987 13.10 17.13 17.25
CA PHE A 987 12.43 18.42 17.19
C PHE A 987 12.25 18.86 15.74
N ILE A 988 11.05 19.34 15.43
CA ILE A 988 10.68 19.96 14.15
C ILE A 988 10.23 21.39 14.42
N PHE A 989 10.71 22.34 13.62
CA PHE A 989 10.28 23.74 13.68
C PHE A 989 9.09 23.99 12.76
N ASP A 990 8.04 24.59 13.30
CA ASP A 990 6.98 25.24 12.54
C ASP A 990 6.99 26.74 12.83
N THR A 991 7.55 27.51 11.89
CA THR A 991 7.67 28.98 11.95
C THR A 991 6.47 29.69 11.32
N TYR A 992 5.39 28.97 11.01
CA TYR A 992 4.17 29.49 10.40
C TYR A 992 4.32 30.03 8.97
N ASN A 993 5.38 29.62 8.27
CA ASN A 993 5.67 30.09 6.93
C ASN A 993 4.87 29.35 5.85
N TYR A 994 3.55 29.58 5.85
CA TYR A 994 2.61 28.88 4.96
C TYR A 994 2.22 29.68 3.71
N SER A 995 2.62 30.95 3.61
CA SER A 995 2.29 31.84 2.48
C SER A 995 0.78 31.94 2.18
N PHE A 996 -0.08 31.94 3.22
CA PHE A 996 -1.55 31.89 3.13
C PHE A 996 -2.12 30.64 2.41
N LYS A 997 -1.30 29.61 2.15
CA LYS A 997 -1.73 28.41 1.41
C LYS A 997 -1.98 27.25 2.38
N PRO A 998 -3.22 26.77 2.54
CA PRO A 998 -3.53 25.64 3.42
C PRO A 998 -2.81 24.33 3.02
N VAL A 999 -2.46 24.18 1.74
CA VAL A 999 -1.64 23.06 1.24
C VAL A 999 -0.30 22.96 1.99
N ASN A 1000 0.38 24.09 2.23
CA ASN A 1000 1.69 24.09 2.89
C ASN A 1000 1.59 23.65 4.35
N TYR A 1001 0.53 24.08 5.03
CA TYR A 1001 0.19 23.64 6.38
C TYR A 1001 -0.09 22.13 6.43
N ALA A 1002 -0.90 21.62 5.49
CA ALA A 1002 -1.18 20.19 5.39
C ALA A 1002 0.10 19.36 5.18
N LEU A 1003 1.02 19.80 4.31
CA LEU A 1003 2.31 19.13 4.09
C LEU A 1003 3.20 19.12 5.34
N MET A 1004 3.24 20.21 6.11
CA MET A 1004 3.97 20.26 7.39
C MET A 1004 3.41 19.23 8.39
N ARG A 1005 2.08 19.17 8.55
CA ARG A 1005 1.43 18.16 9.40
C ARG A 1005 1.71 16.74 8.93
N ASP A 1006 1.71 16.53 7.62
CA ASP A 1006 1.97 15.22 7.02
C ASP A 1006 3.39 14.73 7.32
N LYS A 1007 4.39 15.65 7.27
CA LYS A 1007 5.77 15.37 7.70
C LYS A 1007 5.82 14.94 9.17
N ILE A 1008 5.19 15.69 10.07
CA ILE A 1008 5.16 15.38 11.52
C ILE A 1008 4.54 14.01 11.78
N ARG A 1009 3.39 13.73 11.15
CA ARG A 1009 2.69 12.44 11.29
C ARG A 1009 3.53 11.28 10.76
N PHE A 1010 4.26 11.47 9.68
CA PHE A 1010 5.12 10.42 9.13
C PHE A 1010 6.26 10.04 10.09
N PHE A 1011 6.95 11.02 10.69
CA PHE A 1011 7.96 10.75 11.72
C PHE A 1011 7.38 10.04 12.95
N LYS A 1012 6.22 10.50 13.44
CA LYS A 1012 5.53 9.82 14.56
C LYS A 1012 5.16 8.38 14.23
N SER A 1013 4.68 8.10 13.01
CA SER A 1013 4.38 6.73 12.55
C SER A 1013 5.61 5.81 12.51
N LYS A 1014 6.82 6.40 12.41
CA LYS A 1014 8.12 5.72 12.45
C LYS A 1014 8.76 5.77 13.83
N LYS A 1015 7.92 6.00 14.86
CA LYS A 1015 8.24 5.93 16.29
C LYS A 1015 9.27 6.95 16.77
N TYR A 1016 9.48 8.03 16.02
CA TYR A 1016 10.24 9.17 16.54
C TYR A 1016 9.40 9.92 17.57
N ASP A 1017 10.01 10.20 18.71
CA ASP A 1017 9.46 11.11 19.71
C ASP A 1017 9.74 12.54 19.28
N VAL A 1018 8.76 13.14 18.57
CA VAL A 1018 8.90 14.44 17.91
C VAL A 1018 8.14 15.52 18.68
N TYR A 1019 8.88 16.52 19.16
CA TYR A 1019 8.34 17.82 19.56
C TYR A 1019 8.16 18.72 18.34
N VAL A 1020 6.98 19.31 18.22
CA VAL A 1020 6.71 20.38 17.25
C VAL A 1020 6.91 21.70 17.99
N ILE A 1021 7.97 22.43 17.65
CA ILE A 1021 8.29 23.69 18.29
C ILE A 1021 7.86 24.83 17.38
N THR A 1022 6.95 25.66 17.89
CA THR A 1022 6.52 26.90 17.26
C THR A 1022 6.95 28.10 18.08
N PRO A 1023 7.04 29.31 17.49
CA PRO A 1023 7.33 30.54 18.25
C PRO A 1023 6.41 30.77 19.45
N ILE A 1024 5.20 30.23 19.39
CA ILE A 1024 4.19 30.38 20.44
C ILE A 1024 4.27 29.22 21.44
N SER A 1025 4.28 27.97 20.97
CA SER A 1025 4.28 26.78 21.84
C SER A 1025 5.58 26.65 22.66
N TRP A 1026 6.70 27.15 22.14
CA TRP A 1026 7.99 27.12 22.82
C TRP A 1026 7.94 27.72 24.23
N ILE A 1027 7.15 28.78 24.41
CA ILE A 1027 6.96 29.48 25.67
C ILE A 1027 6.46 28.52 26.77
N LYS A 1028 5.58 27.58 26.42
CA LYS A 1028 5.01 26.58 27.35
C LYS A 1028 5.85 25.29 27.40
N LEU A 1029 6.39 24.86 26.26
CA LEU A 1029 7.07 23.57 26.09
C LEU A 1029 8.39 23.44 26.86
N GLN A 1030 9.08 24.55 27.18
CA GLN A 1030 10.36 24.52 27.91
C GLN A 1030 10.29 23.68 29.20
N ASN A 1031 9.22 23.85 29.99
CA ASN A 1031 9.03 23.10 31.24
C ASN A 1031 8.73 21.61 31.01
N GLU A 1032 8.05 21.27 29.91
CA GLU A 1032 7.77 19.87 29.56
C GLU A 1032 9.03 19.17 29.06
N ILE A 1033 9.79 19.83 28.17
CA ILE A 1033 11.08 19.35 27.69
C ILE A 1033 12.02 19.13 28.89
N LEU A 1034 12.11 20.08 29.83
CA LEU A 1034 12.95 19.92 31.02
C LEU A 1034 12.62 18.65 31.82
N LYS A 1035 11.35 18.23 31.90
CA LYS A 1035 10.95 17.01 32.63
C LYS A 1035 11.56 15.75 32.03
N ASP A 1036 11.71 15.70 30.71
CA ASP A 1036 12.28 14.55 30.02
C ASP A 1036 13.80 14.48 30.17
N PHE A 1037 14.46 15.61 30.42
CA PHE A 1037 15.89 15.68 30.68
C PHE A 1037 16.24 15.47 32.17
N ASN A 1038 15.27 15.09 33.00
CA ASN A 1038 15.53 14.73 34.40
C ASN A 1038 16.18 13.34 34.55
N PRO A 1039 17.02 13.12 35.59
CA PRO A 1039 17.73 11.86 35.80
C PRO A 1039 16.85 10.60 35.78
N GLY A 1040 15.63 10.67 36.30
CA GLY A 1040 14.68 9.54 36.31
C GLY A 1040 14.12 9.17 34.93
N ALA A 1041 13.89 10.15 34.06
CA ALA A 1041 13.45 9.90 32.68
C ALA A 1041 14.57 9.29 31.84
N ILE A 1042 15.78 9.84 31.97
CA ILE A 1042 17.00 9.33 31.34
C ILE A 1042 17.29 7.89 31.81
N ASN A 1043 17.17 7.60 33.11
CA ASN A 1043 17.42 6.24 33.62
C ASN A 1043 16.40 5.22 33.10
N ARG A 1044 15.12 5.61 32.93
CA ARG A 1044 14.12 4.75 32.28
C ARG A 1044 14.47 4.47 30.82
N PHE A 1045 14.94 5.49 30.09
CA PHE A 1045 15.45 5.31 28.73
C PHE A 1045 16.66 4.37 28.71
N TYR A 1046 17.62 4.53 29.63
CA TYR A 1046 18.75 3.60 29.77
C TYR A 1046 18.30 2.16 30.05
N THR A 1047 17.35 1.95 30.96
CA THR A 1047 16.91 0.59 31.32
C THR A 1047 16.22 -0.10 30.13
N ASN A 1048 15.39 0.64 29.39
CA ASN A 1048 14.70 0.14 28.20
C ASN A 1048 15.65 -0.04 27.00
N SER A 1049 16.65 0.83 26.87
CA SER A 1049 17.67 0.74 25.81
C SER A 1049 18.70 -0.34 26.09
N ILE A 1050 19.11 -0.59 27.34
CA ILE A 1050 20.06 -1.67 27.71
C ILE A 1050 19.41 -3.05 27.56
N ALA A 1051 18.11 -3.19 27.83
CA ALA A 1051 17.37 -4.41 27.52
C ALA A 1051 17.26 -4.68 26.00
N SER A 1052 17.55 -3.69 25.16
CA SER A 1052 17.51 -3.75 23.69
C SER A 1052 18.88 -3.50 23.01
N ALA A 1053 19.97 -3.30 23.78
CA ALA A 1053 21.25 -2.83 23.25
C ALA A 1053 22.13 -3.97 22.74
N THR A 1054 22.03 -4.27 21.45
CA THR A 1054 23.16 -4.86 20.67
C THR A 1054 23.36 -4.18 19.30
N SER A 1055 22.81 -2.97 19.08
CA SER A 1055 22.98 -2.24 17.82
C SER A 1055 23.70 -0.90 18.01
N THR A 1056 24.67 -0.65 17.14
CA THR A 1056 25.33 0.66 16.98
C THR A 1056 24.53 1.44 15.94
N TYR A 1057 23.89 2.54 16.35
CA TYR A 1057 23.30 3.50 15.43
C TYR A 1057 24.43 4.15 14.62
N PHE A 1058 24.27 4.23 13.30
CA PHE A 1058 25.29 4.79 12.42
C PHE A 1058 25.10 6.29 12.29
N ILE A 1059 25.75 7.02 13.18
CA ILE A 1059 25.88 8.48 13.10
C ILE A 1059 26.76 8.85 11.90
N ASN A 1060 26.30 9.85 11.15
CA ASN A 1060 27.09 10.60 10.16
C ASN A 1060 28.48 10.93 10.73
N LYS A 1061 29.53 10.24 10.28
CA LYS A 1061 30.91 10.51 10.71
C LYS A 1061 31.57 11.67 9.95
N GLU A 1062 30.78 12.55 9.34
CA GLU A 1062 31.27 13.67 8.50
C GLU A 1062 30.62 15.01 8.86
N ILE A 1063 30.36 15.23 10.14
CA ILE A 1063 30.39 16.59 10.68
C ILE A 1063 31.44 16.54 11.78
N GLU A 1064 32.61 17.07 11.48
CA GLU A 1064 33.74 17.17 12.42
C GLU A 1064 33.26 17.82 13.72
N GLN A 1065 33.35 17.09 14.82
CA GLN A 1065 33.40 17.68 16.15
C GLN A 1065 34.82 17.52 16.67
N GLU A 1066 35.62 18.57 16.50
CA GLU A 1066 36.74 18.81 17.41
C GLU A 1066 36.17 19.39 18.72
N GLN A 1067 36.33 18.61 19.79
CA GLN A 1067 36.04 19.02 21.15
C GLN A 1067 37.04 20.09 21.58
N ASP A 1068 36.73 21.36 21.34
CA ASP A 1068 37.40 22.49 21.99
C ASP A 1068 36.43 23.66 22.19
N LYS A 1069 36.57 24.41 23.29
CA LYS A 1069 35.64 25.49 23.64
C LYS A 1069 35.57 26.62 22.60
N ASP A 1070 36.55 26.72 21.71
CA ASP A 1070 36.60 27.68 20.60
C ASP A 1070 35.83 27.20 19.33
N SER A 1071 35.49 25.91 19.21
CA SER A 1071 34.74 25.37 18.05
C SER A 1071 33.24 25.73 18.06
N VAL A 1072 32.70 26.02 19.25
CA VAL A 1072 31.30 26.41 19.49
C VAL A 1072 30.90 27.67 18.74
N LYS A 1073 31.82 28.65 18.64
CA LYS A 1073 31.60 29.90 17.92
C LYS A 1073 31.42 29.65 16.42
N SER A 1074 32.36 28.92 15.82
CA SER A 1074 32.32 28.64 14.38
C SER A 1074 31.09 27.82 13.93
N GLU A 1075 30.57 26.94 14.79
CA GLU A 1075 29.39 26.13 14.49
C GLU A 1075 28.08 26.92 14.50
N ILE A 1076 27.98 27.97 15.32
CA ILE A 1076 26.82 28.87 15.38
C ILE A 1076 26.81 29.78 14.14
N ASP A 1077 27.99 30.19 13.69
CA ASP A 1077 28.14 31.14 12.60
C ASP A 1077 27.77 30.59 11.24
N MET A 1078 28.19 29.34 11.00
CA MET A 1078 27.86 28.62 9.77
C MET A 1078 26.36 28.33 9.63
N TRP A 1079 25.63 28.18 10.73
CA TRP A 1079 24.20 27.82 10.69
C TRP A 1079 23.28 29.03 10.53
N VAL A 1080 23.66 30.17 11.12
CA VAL A 1080 22.86 31.40 11.08
C VAL A 1080 23.36 32.36 9.99
N GLY A 1081 24.56 32.12 9.43
CA GLY A 1081 25.20 32.96 8.42
C GLY A 1081 25.68 34.30 8.98
N VAL A 1082 26.11 34.34 10.24
CA VAL A 1082 26.47 35.55 11.00
C VAL A 1082 27.70 35.24 11.87
N ASP A 1083 28.70 36.13 11.96
CA ASP A 1083 29.96 35.94 12.71
C ASP A 1083 29.72 35.87 14.25
N ALA A 1084 30.37 34.95 14.95
CA ALA A 1084 30.15 34.63 16.37
C ALA A 1084 30.69 35.74 17.22
N ASN A 1085 31.56 36.60 16.69
CA ASN A 1085 31.92 37.81 17.40
C ASN A 1085 30.75 38.83 17.47
N GLN A 1086 29.68 38.64 16.69
CA GLN A 1086 28.40 39.35 16.86
C GLN A 1086 27.43 38.63 17.82
N ILE A 1087 27.55 37.31 18.01
CA ILE A 1087 26.60 36.52 18.85
C ILE A 1087 27.19 36.15 20.24
N GLU A 1088 28.50 35.96 20.36
CA GLU A 1088 29.17 35.74 21.64
C GLU A 1088 29.28 37.04 22.46
N ASN A 1089 29.26 38.20 21.78
CA ASN A 1089 28.98 39.50 22.41
C ASN A 1089 27.52 39.65 22.85
N ALA A 1090 26.60 38.80 22.39
CA ALA A 1090 25.20 38.76 22.82
C ALA A 1090 24.93 37.74 23.96
N THR A 1091 25.89 36.86 24.30
CA THR A 1091 25.67 35.79 25.30
C THR A 1091 26.71 35.70 26.42
N LYS A 1092 27.84 36.41 26.33
CA LYS A 1092 28.73 36.64 27.48
C LYS A 1092 28.88 38.14 27.67
N THR A 1093 28.49 38.61 28.86
CA THR A 1093 28.34 40.04 29.24
C THR A 1093 27.06 40.69 28.72
N VAL A 1094 25.93 40.32 29.34
CA VAL A 1094 24.79 41.25 29.48
C VAL A 1094 25.21 42.36 30.45
N GLN A 1095 26.07 43.25 29.96
CA GLN A 1095 26.20 44.63 30.39
C GLN A 1095 26.09 45.42 29.09
N ILE A 1096 24.90 45.97 28.87
CA ILE A 1096 24.53 46.73 27.68
C ILE A 1096 25.47 47.93 27.59
N ASN A 1097 26.38 47.87 26.63
CA ASN A 1097 27.22 49.00 26.27
C ASN A 1097 26.39 49.92 25.35
N LYS A 1098 26.51 51.22 25.60
CA LYS A 1098 25.67 52.32 25.06
C LYS A 1098 25.70 52.48 23.52
N GLU A 1099 26.45 51.65 22.79
CA GLU A 1099 26.68 51.74 21.35
C GLU A 1099 25.69 50.91 20.51
N GLU A 1100 25.06 49.85 21.04
CA GLU A 1100 24.00 49.10 20.31
C GLU A 1100 22.66 49.84 20.26
N ILE A 1101 22.47 50.84 21.11
CA ILE A 1101 21.33 51.78 21.03
C ILE A 1101 21.57 52.82 19.91
N ASP A 1102 22.82 53.08 19.52
CA ASP A 1102 23.14 54.04 18.47
C ASP A 1102 23.23 53.39 17.08
N SER A 1103 23.55 52.09 16.95
CA SER A 1103 23.40 51.35 15.68
C SER A 1103 21.92 51.12 15.29
N PHE A 1104 21.00 51.10 16.26
CA PHE A 1104 19.56 51.10 16.02
C PHE A 1104 18.99 52.46 15.59
N LYS A 1105 19.73 53.57 15.78
CA LYS A 1105 19.30 54.90 15.33
C LYS A 1105 19.71 55.22 13.89
N GLU A 1106 20.73 54.59 13.33
CA GLU A 1106 21.16 54.86 11.94
C GLU A 1106 20.32 54.13 10.88
N LEU A 1107 19.59 53.06 11.23
CA LEU A 1107 18.64 52.40 10.32
C LEU A 1107 17.38 53.24 10.02
N ASN A 1108 17.14 54.32 10.78
CA ASN A 1108 16.01 55.24 10.57
C ASN A 1108 16.34 56.45 9.66
N LYS A 1109 17.48 56.45 8.96
CA LYS A 1109 17.89 57.54 8.06
C LYS A 1109 17.89 57.23 6.56
N PHE A 1110 17.31 56.12 6.13
CA PHE A 1110 16.95 55.98 4.72
C PHE A 1110 15.57 56.59 4.47
N GLU A 1111 15.57 57.84 4.01
CA GLU A 1111 14.41 58.48 3.42
C GLU A 1111 13.79 57.56 2.37
N ILE A 1112 12.52 57.24 2.60
CA ILE A 1112 11.61 56.74 1.57
C ILE A 1112 11.54 57.85 0.51
N ASN A 1113 12.20 57.61 -0.62
CA ASN A 1113 11.92 58.36 -1.83
C ASN A 1113 10.53 57.91 -2.30
N SER A 1114 9.52 58.68 -1.89
CA SER A 1114 8.11 58.48 -2.20
C SER A 1114 7.80 58.93 -3.63
N GLN A 1115 8.23 58.15 -4.63
CA GLN A 1115 7.64 58.24 -5.96
C GLN A 1115 7.41 56.85 -6.57
N ASN A 1116 6.13 56.55 -6.77
CA ASN A 1116 5.53 55.53 -7.65
C ASN A 1116 5.71 54.05 -7.27
N VAL A 1117 4.81 53.53 -6.41
CA VAL A 1117 3.94 52.37 -6.75
C VAL A 1117 2.67 52.47 -5.89
N SER A 1118 1.54 52.85 -6.52
CA SER A 1118 0.22 52.74 -5.90
C SER A 1118 -0.21 51.26 -5.89
N TRP A 1119 -0.19 50.61 -4.74
CA TRP A 1119 -0.88 49.33 -4.55
C TRP A 1119 -2.37 49.64 -4.32
N ASN A 1120 -3.20 49.38 -5.33
CA ASN A 1120 -4.66 49.49 -5.24
C ASN A 1120 -5.18 48.47 -4.22
N SER A 1121 -5.75 48.96 -3.12
CA SER A 1121 -6.38 48.23 -2.03
C SER A 1121 -7.76 47.64 -2.40
N ARG A 1122 -7.92 47.09 -3.61
CA ARG A 1122 -9.22 46.57 -4.09
C ARG A 1122 -9.33 45.05 -4.28
N ASN A 1123 -8.31 44.25 -3.95
CA ASN A 1123 -8.36 42.80 -4.18
C ASN A 1123 -8.49 41.92 -2.92
N THR A 1124 -8.74 42.50 -1.73
CA THR A 1124 -9.02 41.73 -0.51
C THR A 1124 -10.51 41.54 -0.24
N GLU A 1125 -11.40 42.39 -0.76
CA GLU A 1125 -12.85 42.22 -0.61
C GLU A 1125 -13.49 41.33 -1.70
N GLU A 1126 -12.81 41.13 -2.84
CA GLU A 1126 -13.32 40.32 -3.96
C GLU A 1126 -13.09 38.80 -3.76
N TYR A 1127 -12.22 38.41 -2.82
CA TYR A 1127 -11.99 37.00 -2.46
C TYR A 1127 -12.94 36.50 -1.36
N PHE A 1128 -13.51 37.42 -0.54
CA PHE A 1128 -14.40 37.10 0.58
C PHE A 1128 -15.90 37.28 0.28
N LYS A 1129 -16.28 37.83 -0.88
CA LYS A 1129 -17.69 37.84 -1.33
C LYS A 1129 -18.13 36.54 -2.03
N THR A 1130 -17.20 35.72 -2.51
CA THR A 1130 -17.50 34.51 -3.29
C THR A 1130 -17.84 33.26 -2.46
N VAL A 1131 -17.89 33.38 -1.12
CA VAL A 1131 -18.13 32.23 -0.22
C VAL A 1131 -19.42 32.39 0.58
N LYS A 1132 -20.27 33.40 0.33
CA LYS A 1132 -21.49 33.61 1.15
C LYS A 1132 -22.82 34.01 0.47
N VAL A 1133 -22.92 34.12 -0.86
CA VAL A 1133 -24.22 34.38 -1.51
C VAL A 1133 -24.33 33.60 -2.82
N PHE A 1134 -25.11 32.51 -2.80
CA PHE A 1134 -25.82 31.96 -3.97
C PHE A 1134 -27.05 31.19 -3.46
N VAL A 1135 -28.00 31.95 -2.94
CA VAL A 1135 -29.44 31.68 -2.99
C VAL A 1135 -30.03 33.05 -3.36
N ASP A 1136 -30.84 33.06 -4.42
CA ASP A 1136 -31.59 34.21 -4.97
C ASP A 1136 -30.78 35.27 -5.75
N GLU A 1137 -30.89 35.25 -7.09
CA GLU A 1137 -31.72 36.21 -7.84
C GLU A 1137 -31.52 36.04 -9.37
N GLU A 1138 -32.62 35.72 -10.05
CA GLU A 1138 -32.82 36.04 -11.46
C GLU A 1138 -32.99 37.56 -11.61
N THR A 1139 -32.36 38.18 -12.62
CA THR A 1139 -32.99 39.02 -13.66
C THR A 1139 -31.98 39.92 -14.38
N ASP A 1140 -32.14 39.96 -15.70
CA ASP A 1140 -31.77 40.98 -16.69
C ASP A 1140 -30.65 41.99 -16.39
N THR A 1141 -29.65 42.02 -17.28
CA THR A 1141 -29.48 43.16 -18.22
C THR A 1141 -28.46 42.86 -19.31
N ASN A 1142 -28.93 42.91 -20.57
CA ASN A 1142 -28.14 43.05 -21.78
C ASN A 1142 -27.41 44.40 -21.82
N GLN A 1143 -26.14 44.43 -22.24
CA GLN A 1143 -25.67 45.31 -23.33
C GLN A 1143 -24.20 45.08 -23.72
N ASN A 1144 -24.01 44.89 -25.03
CA ASN A 1144 -22.88 45.23 -25.90
C ASN A 1144 -21.50 44.56 -25.68
N ILE A 1145 -21.15 43.59 -26.54
CA ILE A 1145 -19.99 43.68 -27.46
C ILE A 1145 -20.34 42.92 -28.77
N GLU A 1146 -20.17 43.60 -29.90
CA GLU A 1146 -20.28 43.08 -31.26
C GLU A 1146 -18.99 42.38 -31.74
N GLU A 1147 -19.21 41.44 -32.67
CA GLU A 1147 -18.34 40.96 -33.75
C GLU A 1147 -17.54 39.64 -33.63
N ASN A 1148 -18.06 38.69 -34.42
CA ASN A 1148 -17.39 37.69 -35.27
C ASN A 1148 -16.86 36.39 -34.65
N ASN A 1149 -17.72 35.37 -34.59
CA ASN A 1149 -17.54 34.11 -35.33
C ASN A 1149 -18.83 33.28 -35.33
N THR A 1150 -19.20 32.79 -36.52
CA THR A 1150 -20.41 31.98 -36.78
C THR A 1150 -20.31 30.59 -36.16
N ILE A 1151 -21.05 30.36 -35.07
CA ILE A 1151 -21.37 29.03 -34.54
C ILE A 1151 -22.88 29.00 -34.23
N ASN A 1152 -23.52 27.86 -34.54
CA ASN A 1152 -24.97 27.65 -34.53
C ASN A 1152 -25.56 27.76 -33.09
N PRO A 1153 -26.34 28.80 -32.75
CA PRO A 1153 -26.75 29.10 -31.36
C PRO A 1153 -27.68 28.06 -30.71
N GLU A 1154 -28.37 27.25 -31.51
CA GLU A 1154 -29.32 26.25 -31.00
C GLU A 1154 -28.65 24.99 -30.44
N GLN A 1155 -27.44 24.65 -30.92
CA GLN A 1155 -26.65 23.53 -30.37
C GLN A 1155 -25.91 23.90 -29.08
N GLU A 1156 -25.48 25.16 -28.94
CA GLU A 1156 -24.89 25.65 -27.70
C GLU A 1156 -25.92 25.80 -26.59
N LYS A 1157 -27.14 26.26 -26.89
CA LYS A 1157 -28.21 26.32 -25.88
C LYS A 1157 -28.60 24.94 -25.34
N GLN A 1158 -28.67 23.92 -26.20
CA GLN A 1158 -28.97 22.55 -25.74
C GLN A 1158 -27.82 21.94 -24.92
N ASN A 1159 -26.56 22.21 -25.28
CA ASN A 1159 -25.40 21.72 -24.52
C ASN A 1159 -25.18 22.47 -23.20
N ILE A 1160 -25.48 23.77 -23.15
CA ILE A 1160 -25.40 24.59 -21.94
C ILE A 1160 -26.55 24.26 -20.98
N GLU A 1161 -27.77 24.03 -21.48
CA GLU A 1161 -28.90 23.59 -20.65
C GLU A 1161 -28.72 22.15 -20.13
N SER A 1162 -28.06 21.25 -20.87
CA SER A 1162 -27.72 19.92 -20.37
C SER A 1162 -26.59 19.96 -19.35
N SER A 1163 -25.56 20.80 -19.56
CA SER A 1163 -24.43 20.97 -18.64
C SER A 1163 -24.85 21.64 -17.32
N ALA A 1164 -25.71 22.65 -17.38
CA ALA A 1164 -26.21 23.34 -16.19
C ALA A 1164 -27.16 22.47 -15.35
N LYS A 1165 -27.97 21.60 -15.99
CA LYS A 1165 -28.78 20.59 -15.29
C LYS A 1165 -27.94 19.48 -14.66
N GLN A 1166 -26.75 19.21 -15.20
CA GLN A 1166 -25.82 18.23 -14.65
C GLN A 1166 -25.01 18.82 -13.48
N GLU A 1167 -24.58 20.09 -13.58
CA GLU A 1167 -23.93 20.82 -12.48
C GLU A 1167 -24.86 21.07 -11.27
N ALA A 1168 -26.15 21.32 -11.49
CA ALA A 1168 -27.12 21.45 -10.40
C ALA A 1168 -27.35 20.12 -9.65
N ASN A 1169 -27.36 18.99 -10.37
CA ASN A 1169 -27.48 17.66 -9.77
C ASN A 1169 -26.21 17.21 -9.03
N ASP A 1170 -25.02 17.57 -9.50
CA ASP A 1170 -23.74 17.22 -8.86
C ASP A 1170 -23.48 18.02 -7.56
N ILE A 1171 -24.04 19.23 -7.43
CA ILE A 1171 -23.94 20.04 -6.21
C ILE A 1171 -24.94 19.57 -5.15
N ASP A 1172 -26.12 19.08 -5.54
CA ASP A 1172 -27.09 18.48 -4.62
C ASP A 1172 -26.69 17.06 -4.16
N GLU A 1173 -25.91 16.29 -4.95
CA GLU A 1173 -25.33 15.01 -4.50
C GLU A 1173 -24.33 15.15 -3.33
N ILE A 1174 -23.80 16.36 -3.10
CA ILE A 1174 -22.79 16.63 -2.06
C ILE A 1174 -23.41 17.26 -0.79
N LYS A 1175 -24.64 17.78 -0.87
CA LYS A 1175 -25.39 18.29 0.29
C LYS A 1175 -26.20 17.19 1.00
N PHE A 1176 -25.54 16.21 1.60
CA PHE A 1176 -26.13 15.33 2.63
C PHE A 1176 -25.15 15.03 3.77
#